data_AF-A0A7C4GWQ0-F1
#
_entry.id   AF-A0A7C4GWQ0-F1
#
_cell.length_a   1.000
_cell.length_b   1.000
_cell.length_c   1.000
_cell.angle_alpha   90.00
_cell.angle_beta   90.00
_cell.angle_gamma   90.00
#
_symmetry.space_group_name_H-M   'P 1'
#
loop_
_entity.id
_entity.type
_entity.pdbx_description
1 polymer ?
#
loop_
_entity_poly.entity_id
_entity_poly.type
_entity_poly.pdbx_seq_one_letter_code
_entity_poly.pdbx_strand_id
1 'polypeptide(L)'
;MQEFEEAISELENVRQTPRVLDFFNIDGLYRLTGCVKEEFVKFAIKELVENSLDKRGVQNVLAGIIARGKMLYVYVADDGEKKLDLETLKKIVNFEAAPSSKRGIKGVKRGIIGNALQCCFGISYALWQDDERPTATVQIHGESCWEIGFLVNNGKEVETQIKAVDVENCMASLDPVIHRDMQNSMNPEKATLIILKMPIHEFESPLKVVHHISILNPGVSIYYRENESFYEIKAKTQNAYTPPEDFGDVWWYSFNDFKNLVQEFPEIPLIRFIKLFKRFKDQRYATRVIKQLNFDPSTKMYELTNQELKELFECLRKSSKPISPRSLPILGENTLRLMGATKYFVRRKMVMQKDRVVPFIIEVASFPWSKERTEILESVNFAPSIYRPFSKWAWTIAGDKLETIEIFLNRKGVKSLVLIHLVCPNINWLSPSKGEMAERDLIKGTLISLVKKISEKDEKGLWKQDEIISMVKDIMNSYPDMDFSVRQIFYKLVANYGYPNERQAYKRLITILTKAREEGLIDADRICDFSRPEYYNNPPYKTLDEYLQEKIKLIIEDFDLDRWENQPFYVEVWIEKEALSRVILPICKKYRVNLIVKKGYSSYTQVYRAGKRFPDGKPAIVLYLGDHDPSGLHIEAKLYQRLTQILLKEGKIIPLAVKRVALTYYQILSYGLPPSPLKKVGQGHEKYRKKFGEKTWELDALDPKILTCLLEEEIRKLINWTLWEQMEQTVKNQKRN
;
A
#
# COMPACT_ATOMS: atom_id res chain seq x y z
N MET A 1 -17.80 52.16 -0.26
CA MET A 1 -16.86 51.01 -0.10
C MET A 1 -17.59 49.77 0.38
N GLN A 2 -18.36 49.82 1.48
CA GLN A 2 -19.14 48.67 1.97
C GLN A 2 -20.22 48.21 0.97
N GLU A 3 -20.96 49.13 0.34
CA GLU A 3 -21.89 48.81 -0.76
C GLU A 3 -21.19 48.27 -2.03
N PHE A 4 -19.92 48.63 -2.24
CA PHE A 4 -19.14 48.16 -3.38
C PHE A 4 -18.56 46.75 -3.11
N GLU A 5 -18.22 46.44 -1.86
CA GLU A 5 -17.85 45.09 -1.41
C GLU A 5 -19.07 44.16 -1.36
N GLU A 6 -20.25 44.65 -0.98
CA GLU A 6 -21.52 43.90 -1.07
C GLU A 6 -21.92 43.64 -2.52
N ALA A 7 -21.81 44.62 -3.42
CA ALA A 7 -22.06 44.43 -4.85
C ALA A 7 -21.06 43.45 -5.50
N ILE A 8 -19.79 43.46 -5.08
CA ILE A 8 -18.80 42.47 -5.53
C ILE A 8 -19.12 41.09 -4.95
N SER A 9 -19.55 40.98 -3.68
CA SER A 9 -19.97 39.73 -3.06
C SER A 9 -21.24 39.16 -3.72
N GLU A 10 -22.19 40.00 -4.13
CA GLU A 10 -23.36 39.59 -4.91
C GLU A 10 -22.98 39.16 -6.33
N LEU A 11 -22.09 39.90 -7.01
CA LEU A 11 -21.54 39.53 -8.32
C LEU A 11 -20.69 38.24 -8.28
N GLU A 12 -19.99 37.97 -7.18
CA GLU A 12 -19.25 36.72 -6.93
C GLU A 12 -20.19 35.56 -6.62
N ASN A 13 -21.30 35.79 -5.90
CA ASN A 13 -22.34 34.79 -5.64
C ASN A 13 -23.11 34.43 -6.92
N VAL A 14 -23.42 35.41 -7.78
CA VAL A 14 -24.08 35.19 -9.10
C VAL A 14 -23.17 34.41 -10.07
N ARG A 15 -21.85 34.46 -9.90
CA ARG A 15 -20.89 33.67 -10.70
C ARG A 15 -20.70 32.23 -10.22
N GLN A 16 -21.25 31.83 -9.06
CA GLN A 16 -20.91 30.56 -8.40
C GLN A 16 -21.99 29.47 -8.40
N THR A 17 -23.21 29.73 -8.88
CA THR A 17 -24.24 28.71 -9.03
C THR A 17 -24.16 28.08 -10.43
N PRO A 18 -23.82 26.78 -10.54
CA PRO A 18 -23.85 26.07 -11.81
C PRO A 18 -25.23 26.14 -12.45
N ARG A 19 -25.28 26.35 -13.76
CA ARG A 19 -26.56 26.16 -14.47
C ARG A 19 -26.83 24.67 -14.53
N VAL A 20 -28.08 24.26 -14.33
CA VAL A 20 -28.50 22.85 -14.37
C VAL A 20 -27.96 22.13 -15.61
N LEU A 21 -28.05 22.78 -16.78
CA LEU A 21 -27.57 22.21 -18.04
C LEU A 21 -26.06 21.95 -18.08
N ASP A 22 -25.26 22.66 -17.29
CA ASP A 22 -23.81 22.45 -17.25
C ASP A 22 -23.46 21.03 -16.73
N PHE A 23 -24.37 20.35 -16.01
CA PHE A 23 -24.17 18.96 -15.60
C PHE A 23 -24.43 17.94 -16.72
N PHE A 24 -25.14 18.31 -17.79
CA PHE A 24 -25.66 17.37 -18.80
C PHE A 24 -25.00 17.51 -20.18
N ASN A 25 -23.92 18.30 -20.28
CA ASN A 25 -23.11 18.38 -21.49
C ASN A 25 -21.61 18.39 -21.14
N ILE A 26 -20.78 17.94 -22.08
CA ILE A 26 -19.34 17.74 -21.87
C ILE A 26 -18.63 19.06 -21.51
N ASP A 27 -18.94 20.16 -22.17
CA ASP A 27 -18.29 21.46 -21.91
C ASP A 27 -18.63 22.04 -20.54
N GLY A 28 -19.88 21.85 -20.10
CA GLY A 28 -20.34 22.21 -18.77
C GLY A 28 -19.65 21.38 -17.70
N LEU A 29 -19.58 20.07 -17.90
CA LEU A 29 -18.87 19.16 -17.00
C LEU A 29 -17.37 19.49 -16.95
N TYR A 30 -16.75 19.85 -18.07
CA TYR A 30 -15.39 20.37 -18.09
C TYR A 30 -15.24 21.65 -17.25
N ARG A 31 -16.18 22.61 -17.33
CA ARG A 31 -16.14 23.81 -16.47
C ARG A 31 -16.32 23.50 -14.98
N LEU A 32 -17.18 22.55 -14.65
CA LEU A 32 -17.51 22.19 -13.27
C LEU A 32 -16.42 21.34 -12.60
N THR A 33 -15.85 20.41 -13.36
CA THR A 33 -14.87 19.44 -12.85
C THR A 33 -13.44 19.83 -13.18
N GLY A 34 -13.19 20.61 -14.24
CA GLY A 34 -11.86 20.85 -14.79
C GLY A 34 -11.23 19.63 -15.46
N CYS A 35 -12.00 18.56 -15.69
CA CYS A 35 -11.54 17.32 -16.29
C CYS A 35 -12.00 17.23 -17.75
N VAL A 36 -11.12 16.75 -18.63
CA VAL A 36 -11.49 16.41 -20.02
C VAL A 36 -12.21 15.06 -20.07
N LYS A 37 -12.79 14.74 -21.23
CA LYS A 37 -13.62 13.53 -21.43
C LYS A 37 -12.91 12.25 -20.97
N GLU A 38 -11.63 12.11 -21.30
CA GLU A 38 -10.81 10.94 -20.99
C GLU A 38 -10.54 10.79 -19.48
N GLU A 39 -10.69 11.88 -18.72
CA GLU A 39 -10.47 11.89 -17.26
C GLU A 39 -11.75 11.67 -16.45
N PHE A 40 -12.93 11.63 -17.10
CA PHE A 40 -14.22 11.53 -16.39
C PHE A 40 -14.38 10.24 -15.60
N VAL A 41 -13.89 9.11 -16.09
CA VAL A 41 -13.90 7.84 -15.34
C VAL A 41 -13.01 7.94 -14.09
N LYS A 42 -11.83 8.54 -14.23
CA LYS A 42 -10.88 8.82 -13.13
C LYS A 42 -11.50 9.77 -12.10
N PHE A 43 -12.18 10.83 -12.53
CA PHE A 43 -12.92 11.74 -11.68
C PHE A 43 -14.05 11.01 -10.93
N ALA A 44 -14.87 10.23 -11.63
CA ALA A 44 -16.00 9.51 -11.04
C ALA A 44 -15.55 8.52 -9.96
N ILE A 45 -14.55 7.68 -10.25
CA ILE A 45 -13.98 6.75 -9.26
C ILE A 45 -13.43 7.51 -8.05
N LYS A 46 -12.65 8.57 -8.27
CA LYS A 46 -12.08 9.38 -7.19
C LYS A 46 -13.18 9.94 -6.27
N GLU A 47 -14.16 10.64 -6.83
CA GLU A 47 -15.20 11.33 -6.04
C GLU A 47 -16.15 10.33 -5.36
N LEU A 48 -16.50 9.22 -6.02
CA LEU A 48 -17.34 8.18 -5.41
C LEU A 48 -16.62 7.49 -4.24
N VAL A 49 -15.34 7.12 -4.40
CA VAL A 49 -14.54 6.53 -3.32
C VAL A 49 -14.34 7.51 -2.16
N GLU A 50 -14.07 8.79 -2.44
CA GLU A 50 -13.95 9.82 -1.39
C GLU A 50 -15.26 10.00 -0.60
N ASN A 51 -16.41 9.97 -1.28
CA ASN A 51 -17.72 10.00 -0.61
C ASN A 51 -17.94 8.78 0.28
N SER A 52 -17.52 7.59 -0.16
CA SER A 52 -17.56 6.37 0.67
C SER A 52 -16.66 6.50 1.91
N LEU A 53 -15.46 7.06 1.77
CA LEU A 53 -14.49 7.26 2.86
C LEU A 53 -14.91 8.31 3.89
N ASP A 54 -15.86 9.18 3.56
CA ASP A 54 -16.40 10.19 4.47
C ASP A 54 -17.49 9.61 5.40
N LYS A 55 -17.96 8.37 5.15
CA LYS A 55 -18.93 7.69 6.02
C LYS A 55 -18.26 7.18 7.31
N ARG A 56 -19.04 7.15 8.40
CA ARG A 56 -18.63 6.52 9.65
C ARG A 56 -18.61 5.00 9.50
N GLY A 57 -17.68 4.36 10.20
CA GLY A 57 -17.59 2.89 10.28
C GLY A 57 -17.07 2.19 9.03
N VAL A 58 -16.68 2.91 7.98
CA VAL A 58 -16.16 2.31 6.74
C VAL A 58 -14.86 1.55 6.98
N GLN A 59 -14.80 0.30 6.52
CA GLN A 59 -13.64 -0.57 6.60
C GLN A 59 -13.20 -1.07 5.23
N ASN A 60 -14.15 -1.24 4.31
CA ASN A 60 -13.90 -1.76 2.98
C ASN A 60 -14.58 -0.87 1.93
N VAL A 61 -13.81 -0.49 0.90
CA VAL A 61 -14.34 0.18 -0.29
C VAL A 61 -13.94 -0.62 -1.52
N LEU A 62 -14.92 -1.03 -2.31
CA LEU A 62 -14.74 -1.66 -3.61
C LEU A 62 -15.01 -0.62 -4.69
N ALA A 63 -14.10 -0.46 -5.63
CA ALA A 63 -14.31 0.34 -6.81
C ALA A 63 -13.99 -0.50 -8.04
N GLY A 64 -14.63 -0.23 -9.17
CA GLY A 64 -14.28 -0.96 -10.38
C GLY A 64 -14.88 -0.45 -11.66
N ILE A 65 -14.30 -0.97 -12.74
CA ILE A 65 -14.70 -0.72 -14.12
C ILE A 65 -14.79 -2.05 -14.83
N ILE A 66 -15.94 -2.35 -15.43
CA ILE A 66 -16.13 -3.51 -16.30
C ILE A 66 -16.83 -3.11 -17.59
N ALA A 67 -16.43 -3.71 -18.71
CA ALA A 67 -17.12 -3.57 -19.98
C ALA A 67 -18.03 -4.78 -20.25
N ARG A 68 -19.27 -4.54 -20.70
CA ARG A 68 -20.19 -5.57 -21.24
C ARG A 68 -20.90 -5.02 -22.47
N GLY A 69 -20.79 -5.72 -23.60
CA GLY A 69 -21.37 -5.26 -24.86
C GLY A 69 -20.85 -3.87 -25.22
N LYS A 70 -21.76 -2.88 -25.35
CA LYS A 70 -21.43 -1.47 -25.59
C LYS A 70 -21.35 -0.61 -24.31
N MET A 71 -21.56 -1.21 -23.14
CA MET A 71 -21.66 -0.50 -21.86
C MET A 71 -20.38 -0.66 -21.03
N LEU A 72 -19.97 0.44 -20.41
CA LEU A 72 -18.95 0.52 -19.38
C LEU A 72 -19.64 0.78 -18.04
N TYR A 73 -19.48 -0.14 -17.10
CA TYR A 73 -20.01 -0.01 -15.74
C TYR A 73 -18.90 0.49 -14.83
N VAL A 74 -19.07 1.69 -14.30
CA VAL A 74 -18.18 2.28 -13.30
C VAL A 74 -18.90 2.20 -11.95
N TYR A 75 -18.37 1.46 -11.00
CA TYR A 75 -19.06 1.18 -9.74
C TYR A 75 -18.19 1.43 -8.52
N VAL A 76 -18.84 1.82 -7.42
CA VAL A 76 -18.24 1.92 -6.09
C VAL A 76 -19.21 1.38 -5.06
N ALA A 77 -18.71 0.50 -4.19
CA ALA A 77 -19.41 -0.02 -3.03
C ALA A 77 -18.63 0.23 -1.74
N ASP A 78 -19.35 0.41 -0.64
CA ASP A 78 -18.78 0.57 0.69
C ASP A 78 -19.65 -0.02 1.80
N ASP A 79 -19.03 -0.32 2.93
CA ASP A 79 -19.68 -0.88 4.13
C ASP A 79 -19.92 0.16 5.25
N GLY A 80 -20.01 1.45 4.90
CA GLY A 80 -20.25 2.52 5.87
C GLY A 80 -21.66 2.47 6.50
N GLU A 81 -21.79 2.99 7.73
CA GLU A 81 -23.00 2.85 8.57
C GLU A 81 -24.28 3.41 7.93
N LYS A 82 -24.18 4.53 7.19
CA LYS A 82 -25.35 5.20 6.59
C LYS A 82 -25.49 4.85 5.11
N LYS A 83 -26.56 4.13 4.77
CA LYS A 83 -26.98 3.89 3.39
C LYS A 83 -27.63 5.12 2.76
N LEU A 84 -27.67 5.17 1.43
CA LEU A 84 -28.43 6.18 0.72
C LEU A 84 -29.93 5.89 0.86
N ASP A 85 -30.65 6.91 1.33
CA ASP A 85 -32.11 6.94 1.46
C ASP A 85 -32.73 7.79 0.32
N LEU A 86 -34.05 7.66 0.12
CA LEU A 86 -34.75 8.37 -0.97
C LEU A 86 -34.72 9.90 -0.79
N GLU A 87 -34.73 10.40 0.45
CA GLU A 87 -34.72 11.85 0.72
C GLU A 87 -33.37 12.47 0.33
N THR A 88 -32.28 11.81 0.70
CA THR A 88 -30.91 12.16 0.32
C THR A 88 -30.74 12.06 -1.19
N LEU A 89 -31.32 11.03 -1.82
CA LEU A 89 -31.28 10.88 -3.26
C LEU A 89 -31.98 12.04 -3.99
N LYS A 90 -33.18 12.43 -3.54
CA LYS A 90 -33.92 13.58 -4.08
C LYS A 90 -33.12 14.89 -3.96
N LYS A 91 -32.35 15.06 -2.88
CA LYS A 91 -31.44 16.21 -2.74
C LYS A 91 -30.32 16.13 -3.78
N ILE A 92 -29.69 14.96 -3.94
CA ILE A 92 -28.59 14.75 -4.90
C ILE A 92 -29.01 15.08 -6.33
N VAL A 93 -30.18 14.62 -6.77
CA VAL A 93 -30.65 14.86 -8.14
C VAL A 93 -31.29 16.24 -8.36
N ASN A 94 -31.40 17.06 -7.32
CA ASN A 94 -31.83 18.44 -7.48
C ASN A 94 -30.64 19.30 -7.95
N PHE A 95 -30.43 19.40 -9.26
CA PHE A 95 -29.31 20.14 -9.86
C PHE A 95 -29.41 21.67 -9.73
N GLU A 96 -30.55 22.21 -9.28
CA GLU A 96 -30.71 23.65 -8.99
C GLU A 96 -30.06 24.03 -7.65
N ALA A 97 -29.89 23.05 -6.75
CA ALA A 97 -29.30 23.24 -5.44
C ALA A 97 -28.07 22.33 -5.25
N ALA A 98 -27.14 22.77 -4.40
CA ALA A 98 -26.06 21.89 -3.98
C ALA A 98 -26.57 20.92 -2.89
N PRO A 99 -26.53 19.59 -3.10
CA PRO A 99 -27.12 18.61 -2.18
C PRO A 99 -26.45 18.57 -0.80
N SER A 100 -25.22 19.07 -0.72
CA SER A 100 -24.46 19.22 0.52
C SER A 100 -24.09 20.70 0.70
N SER A 101 -24.94 21.47 1.37
CA SER A 101 -24.68 22.87 1.77
C SER A 101 -23.82 22.92 3.04
N LYS A 102 -22.68 22.22 3.06
CA LYS A 102 -21.67 22.30 4.13
C LYS A 102 -20.51 23.23 3.74
N ARG A 103 -20.72 24.17 2.81
CA ARG A 103 -19.66 25.03 2.26
C ARG A 103 -19.15 26.02 3.31
N GLY A 104 -20.03 26.46 4.21
CA GLY A 104 -19.71 27.28 5.36
C GLY A 104 -18.88 26.53 6.40
N ILE A 105 -19.07 25.22 6.55
CA ILE A 105 -18.36 24.43 7.58
C ILE A 105 -16.89 24.23 7.21
N LYS A 106 -15.99 24.87 7.97
CA LYS A 106 -14.54 24.69 7.86
C LYS A 106 -14.06 23.48 8.65
N GLY A 107 -13.15 22.70 8.07
CA GLY A 107 -12.61 21.49 8.67
C GLY A 107 -11.71 20.72 7.71
N VAL A 108 -10.98 19.73 8.24
CA VAL A 108 -10.22 18.80 7.41
C VAL A 108 -11.22 17.82 6.79
N LYS A 109 -11.57 18.04 5.52
CA LYS A 109 -12.55 17.23 4.78
C LYS A 109 -12.02 16.98 3.37
N ARG A 110 -12.34 15.81 2.81
CA ARG A 110 -11.91 15.37 1.46
C ARG A 110 -12.65 16.16 0.37
N GLY A 111 -13.98 16.22 0.48
CA GLY A 111 -14.86 17.02 -0.39
C GLY A 111 -15.11 18.44 0.13
N ILE A 112 -15.04 19.43 -0.78
CA ILE A 112 -15.39 20.85 -0.53
C ILE A 112 -16.51 21.32 -1.47
N ILE A 113 -16.65 20.69 -2.65
CA ILE A 113 -17.63 21.06 -3.67
C ILE A 113 -18.87 20.18 -3.44
N GLY A 114 -20.00 20.81 -3.14
CA GLY A 114 -21.26 20.10 -2.85
C GLY A 114 -21.87 19.35 -4.04
N ASN A 115 -21.28 19.45 -5.24
CA ASN A 115 -21.86 18.99 -6.50
C ASN A 115 -21.09 17.83 -7.15
N ALA A 116 -20.12 17.23 -6.47
CA ALA A 116 -19.29 16.17 -7.05
C ALA A 116 -20.12 14.96 -7.54
N LEU A 117 -21.07 14.50 -6.73
CA LEU A 117 -21.94 13.37 -7.09
C LEU A 117 -22.90 13.73 -8.24
N GLN A 118 -23.37 14.97 -8.29
CA GLN A 118 -24.14 15.50 -9.42
C GLN A 118 -23.31 15.48 -10.71
N CYS A 119 -22.03 15.88 -10.66
CA CYS A 119 -21.13 15.75 -11.80
C CYS A 119 -20.97 14.30 -12.23
N CYS A 120 -20.82 13.34 -11.30
CA CYS A 120 -20.74 11.92 -11.64
C CYS A 120 -21.99 11.41 -12.38
N PHE A 121 -23.18 11.82 -11.91
CA PHE A 121 -24.45 11.43 -12.55
C PHE A 121 -24.58 12.09 -13.93
N GLY A 122 -24.24 13.38 -14.02
CA GLY A 122 -24.20 14.12 -15.27
C GLY A 122 -23.24 13.53 -16.31
N ILE A 123 -22.03 13.13 -15.89
CA ILE A 123 -21.05 12.42 -16.73
C ILE A 123 -21.66 11.13 -17.29
N SER A 124 -22.36 10.35 -16.46
CA SER A 124 -22.99 9.10 -16.90
C SER A 124 -24.05 9.31 -17.98
N TYR A 125 -24.63 10.51 -18.05
CA TYR A 125 -25.59 10.91 -19.08
C TYR A 125 -24.91 11.49 -20.33
N ALA A 126 -24.03 12.47 -20.13
CA ALA A 126 -23.49 13.35 -21.19
C ALA A 126 -22.53 12.63 -22.16
N LEU A 127 -21.99 11.48 -21.77
CA LEU A 127 -21.10 10.70 -22.61
C LEU A 127 -21.80 9.94 -23.73
N TRP A 128 -23.11 9.67 -23.59
CA TRP A 128 -23.90 8.94 -24.58
C TRP A 128 -24.33 9.82 -25.74
N GLN A 129 -24.36 9.22 -26.94
CA GLN A 129 -25.18 9.73 -28.05
C GLN A 129 -26.66 9.49 -27.73
N ASP A 130 -27.54 10.41 -28.13
CA ASP A 130 -28.94 10.42 -27.70
C ASP A 130 -29.71 9.15 -28.09
N ASP A 131 -29.38 8.53 -29.22
CA ASP A 131 -30.00 7.32 -29.75
C ASP A 131 -29.49 6.01 -29.11
N GLU A 132 -28.30 6.03 -28.49
CA GLU A 132 -27.72 4.88 -27.82
C GLU A 132 -27.86 4.92 -26.28
N ARG A 133 -28.35 6.02 -25.71
CA ARG A 133 -28.42 6.24 -24.26
C ARG A 133 -29.46 5.30 -23.60
N PRO A 134 -29.12 4.59 -22.51
CA PRO A 134 -30.10 3.81 -21.76
C PRO A 134 -31.07 4.72 -21.01
N THR A 135 -32.28 4.22 -20.74
CA THR A 135 -33.31 4.96 -19.99
C THR A 135 -32.85 5.36 -18.59
N ALA A 136 -32.00 4.55 -17.96
CA ALA A 136 -31.37 4.85 -16.69
C ALA A 136 -29.85 4.70 -16.82
N THR A 137 -29.11 5.77 -16.50
CA THR A 137 -27.64 5.80 -16.55
C THR A 137 -27.00 5.62 -15.17
N VAL A 138 -27.80 5.70 -14.10
CA VAL A 138 -27.36 5.49 -12.72
C VAL A 138 -28.21 4.42 -12.06
N GLN A 139 -27.57 3.54 -11.28
CA GLN A 139 -28.22 2.55 -10.44
C GLN A 139 -27.62 2.62 -9.03
N ILE A 140 -28.47 2.63 -8.02
CA ILE A 140 -28.07 2.75 -6.61
C ILE A 140 -28.71 1.61 -5.81
N HIS A 141 -27.90 0.93 -5.01
CA HIS A 141 -28.34 -0.01 -3.99
C HIS A 141 -28.02 0.61 -2.64
N GLY A 142 -29.04 1.16 -1.98
CA GLY A 142 -28.96 1.76 -0.64
C GLY A 142 -29.94 1.09 0.31
N GLU A 143 -30.81 1.86 0.97
CA GLU A 143 -31.93 1.29 1.74
C GLU A 143 -32.95 0.56 0.84
N SER A 144 -33.03 0.98 -0.42
CA SER A 144 -33.74 0.29 -1.49
C SER A 144 -32.91 0.34 -2.76
N CYS A 145 -33.42 -0.23 -3.84
CA CYS A 145 -32.77 -0.15 -5.14
C CYS A 145 -33.47 0.89 -6.03
N TRP A 146 -32.68 1.75 -6.66
CA TRP A 146 -33.19 2.80 -7.55
C TRP A 146 -32.44 2.81 -8.87
N GLU A 147 -33.20 2.91 -9.96
CA GLU A 147 -32.69 3.26 -11.28
C GLU A 147 -33.05 4.71 -11.57
N ILE A 148 -32.07 5.47 -12.07
CA ILE A 148 -32.21 6.91 -12.29
C ILE A 148 -31.90 7.23 -13.74
N GLY A 149 -32.90 7.84 -14.39
CA GLY A 149 -32.83 8.40 -15.74
C GLY A 149 -32.94 9.91 -15.69
N PHE A 150 -32.41 10.55 -16.74
CA PHE A 150 -32.51 11.99 -16.93
C PHE A 150 -33.08 12.27 -18.32
N LEU A 151 -33.95 13.27 -18.42
CA LEU A 151 -34.51 13.74 -19.68
C LEU A 151 -34.27 15.24 -19.79
N VAL A 152 -33.53 15.67 -20.82
CA VAL A 152 -33.24 17.07 -21.08
C VAL A 152 -34.24 17.60 -22.11
N ASN A 153 -35.22 18.39 -21.66
CA ASN A 153 -36.27 18.94 -22.51
C ASN A 153 -35.88 20.32 -23.05
N ASN A 154 -35.97 20.49 -24.37
CA ASN A 154 -35.74 21.75 -25.10
C ASN A 154 -34.42 22.47 -24.75
N GLY A 155 -33.42 21.73 -24.27
CA GLY A 155 -32.13 22.28 -23.84
C GLY A 155 -32.23 23.32 -22.71
N LYS A 156 -33.29 23.28 -21.90
CA LYS A 156 -33.53 24.24 -20.80
C LYS A 156 -33.89 23.57 -19.47
N GLU A 157 -34.68 22.51 -19.52
CA GLU A 157 -35.19 21.83 -18.32
C GLU A 157 -34.66 20.40 -18.25
N VAL A 158 -34.39 19.94 -17.03
CA VAL A 158 -33.95 18.57 -16.77
C VAL A 158 -34.96 17.90 -15.85
N GLU A 159 -35.66 16.90 -16.38
CA GLU A 159 -36.53 16.04 -15.61
C GLU A 159 -35.72 14.82 -15.13
N THR A 160 -35.82 14.50 -13.83
CA THR A 160 -35.19 13.30 -13.27
C THR A 160 -36.23 12.25 -12.97
N GLN A 161 -36.02 11.05 -13.49
CA GLN A 161 -36.88 9.89 -13.27
C GLN A 161 -36.19 8.95 -12.27
N ILE A 162 -36.77 8.81 -11.07
CA ILE A 162 -36.30 7.85 -10.06
C ILE A 162 -37.31 6.69 -10.02
N LYS A 163 -36.88 5.51 -10.44
CA LYS A 163 -37.69 4.29 -10.39
C LYS A 163 -37.20 3.38 -9.28
N ALA A 164 -38.06 3.06 -8.32
CA ALA A 164 -37.78 2.04 -7.32
C ALA A 164 -37.84 0.65 -7.97
N VAL A 165 -36.87 -0.20 -7.65
CA VAL A 165 -36.77 -1.58 -8.08
C VAL A 165 -36.78 -2.47 -6.86
N ASP A 166 -37.44 -3.63 -6.96
CA ASP A 166 -37.43 -4.63 -5.91
C ASP A 166 -36.00 -5.08 -5.58
N VAL A 167 -35.66 -5.17 -4.29
CA VAL A 167 -34.27 -5.36 -3.83
C VAL A 167 -33.74 -6.75 -4.16
N GLU A 168 -34.57 -7.79 -4.03
CA GLU A 168 -34.18 -9.17 -4.36
C GLU A 168 -33.89 -9.30 -5.86
N ASN A 169 -34.80 -8.77 -6.69
CA ASN A 169 -34.62 -8.77 -8.14
C ASN A 169 -33.41 -7.92 -8.57
N CYS A 170 -33.18 -6.78 -7.92
CA CYS A 170 -32.06 -5.91 -8.23
C CYS A 170 -30.71 -6.57 -7.92
N MET A 171 -30.59 -7.22 -6.76
CA MET A 171 -29.38 -7.96 -6.39
C MET A 171 -29.13 -9.16 -7.30
N ALA A 172 -30.19 -9.90 -7.68
CA ALA A 172 -30.09 -11.00 -8.63
C ALA A 172 -29.69 -10.56 -10.04
N SER A 173 -29.99 -9.32 -10.42
CA SER A 173 -29.69 -8.75 -11.74
C SER A 173 -28.28 -8.11 -11.86
N LEU A 174 -27.52 -8.06 -10.76
CA LEU A 174 -26.16 -7.53 -10.76
C LEU A 174 -25.26 -8.34 -11.70
N ASP A 175 -24.32 -7.66 -12.35
CA ASP A 175 -23.28 -8.37 -13.10
C ASP A 175 -22.56 -9.37 -12.18
N PRO A 176 -22.39 -10.63 -12.60
CA PRO A 176 -21.79 -11.67 -11.74
C PRO A 176 -20.41 -11.30 -11.20
N VAL A 177 -19.64 -10.49 -11.92
CA VAL A 177 -18.32 -10.02 -11.46
C VAL A 177 -18.46 -8.99 -10.35
N ILE A 178 -19.39 -8.04 -10.47
CA ILE A 178 -19.66 -7.04 -9.41
C ILE A 178 -20.13 -7.76 -8.16
N HIS A 179 -21.08 -8.69 -8.29
CA HIS A 179 -21.61 -9.46 -7.18
C HIS A 179 -20.52 -10.28 -6.46
N ARG A 180 -19.67 -10.98 -7.22
CA ARG A 180 -18.53 -11.74 -6.68
C ARG A 180 -17.52 -10.84 -5.97
N ASP A 181 -17.13 -9.72 -6.59
CA ASP A 181 -16.18 -8.80 -5.99
C ASP A 181 -16.72 -8.19 -4.69
N MET A 182 -18.02 -7.88 -4.63
CA MET A 182 -18.69 -7.44 -3.40
C MET A 182 -18.64 -8.51 -2.32
N GLN A 183 -19.04 -9.75 -2.62
CA GLN A 183 -19.01 -10.86 -1.67
C GLN A 183 -17.61 -11.13 -1.11
N ASN A 184 -16.57 -10.97 -1.92
CA ASN A 184 -15.18 -11.17 -1.52
C ASN A 184 -14.61 -10.00 -0.69
N SER A 185 -15.20 -8.81 -0.79
CA SER A 185 -14.66 -7.60 -0.17
C SER A 185 -15.43 -7.14 1.06
N MET A 186 -16.74 -7.38 1.13
CA MET A 186 -17.63 -6.91 2.20
C MET A 186 -18.93 -7.72 2.26
N ASN A 187 -19.78 -7.46 3.26
CA ASN A 187 -21.13 -8.03 3.30
C ASN A 187 -22.06 -7.26 2.33
N PRO A 188 -22.57 -7.88 1.24
CA PRO A 188 -23.41 -7.20 0.27
C PRO A 188 -24.71 -6.63 0.85
N GLU A 189 -25.28 -7.26 1.88
CA GLU A 189 -26.53 -6.79 2.51
C GLU A 189 -26.34 -5.49 3.28
N LYS A 190 -25.12 -5.22 3.75
CA LYS A 190 -24.77 -3.99 4.49
C LYS A 190 -24.18 -2.92 3.57
N ALA A 191 -23.79 -3.29 2.35
CA ALA A 191 -23.13 -2.39 1.44
C ALA A 191 -24.09 -1.32 0.88
N THR A 192 -23.53 -0.15 0.57
CA THR A 192 -24.12 0.80 -0.38
C THR A 192 -23.36 0.66 -1.69
N LEU A 193 -24.04 0.50 -2.82
CA LEU A 193 -23.42 0.40 -4.15
C LEU A 193 -24.00 1.47 -5.08
N ILE A 194 -23.12 2.15 -5.83
CA ILE A 194 -23.47 3.08 -6.91
C ILE A 194 -22.84 2.55 -8.19
N ILE A 195 -23.63 2.46 -9.26
CA ILE A 195 -23.21 2.06 -10.60
C ILE A 195 -23.56 3.18 -11.57
N LEU A 196 -22.57 3.63 -12.33
CA LEU A 196 -22.73 4.53 -13.47
C LEU A 196 -22.58 3.72 -14.76
N LYS A 197 -23.55 3.84 -15.66
CA LYS A 197 -23.58 3.18 -16.98
C LYS A 197 -23.16 4.20 -18.04
N MET A 198 -21.98 4.02 -18.60
CA MET A 198 -21.37 4.89 -19.61
C MET A 198 -21.20 4.13 -20.93
N PRO A 199 -21.09 4.79 -22.10
CA PRO A 199 -20.67 4.09 -23.32
C PRO A 199 -19.19 3.71 -23.21
N ILE A 200 -18.77 2.65 -23.92
CA ILE A 200 -17.35 2.35 -24.06
C ILE A 200 -16.64 3.49 -24.79
N HIS A 201 -15.59 4.03 -24.18
CA HIS A 201 -14.75 5.09 -24.73
C HIS A 201 -13.32 4.95 -24.19
N GLU A 202 -12.38 5.68 -24.78
CA GLU A 202 -11.01 5.78 -24.25
C GLU A 202 -11.01 6.61 -22.96
N PHE A 203 -10.34 6.12 -21.92
CA PHE A 203 -10.23 6.81 -20.64
C PHE A 203 -8.86 6.58 -19.99
N GLU A 204 -8.44 7.53 -19.14
CA GLU A 204 -7.25 7.39 -18.32
C GLU A 204 -7.53 6.47 -17.13
N SER A 205 -6.72 5.41 -16.98
CA SER A 205 -6.84 4.44 -15.89
C SER A 205 -6.85 5.11 -14.51
N PRO A 206 -7.89 4.89 -13.69
CA PRO A 206 -7.94 5.40 -12.31
C PRO A 206 -7.01 4.68 -11.33
N LEU A 207 -6.31 3.60 -11.74
CA LEU A 207 -5.48 2.78 -10.84
C LEU A 207 -4.51 3.62 -9.99
N LYS A 208 -3.88 4.63 -10.59
CA LYS A 208 -2.94 5.51 -9.89
C LYS A 208 -3.63 6.37 -8.83
N VAL A 209 -4.83 6.90 -9.12
CA VAL A 209 -5.57 7.70 -8.13
C VAL A 209 -6.08 6.80 -7.01
N VAL A 210 -6.51 5.57 -7.29
CA VAL A 210 -6.92 4.59 -6.29
C VAL A 210 -5.77 4.23 -5.35
N HIS A 211 -4.59 3.96 -5.89
CA HIS A 211 -3.40 3.71 -5.07
C HIS A 211 -3.05 4.94 -4.21
N HIS A 212 -3.17 6.15 -4.75
CA HIS A 212 -2.97 7.38 -3.98
C HIS A 212 -4.00 7.50 -2.83
N ILE A 213 -5.27 7.22 -3.08
CA ILE A 213 -6.31 7.18 -2.04
C ILE A 213 -5.92 6.18 -0.93
N SER A 214 -5.42 4.99 -1.28
CA SER A 214 -5.02 4.00 -0.27
C SER A 214 -3.88 4.45 0.65
N ILE A 215 -2.92 5.22 0.11
CA ILE A 215 -1.82 5.79 0.93
C ILE A 215 -2.38 6.81 1.93
N LEU A 216 -3.35 7.61 1.48
CA LEU A 216 -3.99 8.62 2.32
C LEU A 216 -4.97 8.02 3.33
N ASN A 217 -5.44 6.79 3.12
CA ASN A 217 -6.48 6.17 3.93
C ASN A 217 -6.01 4.81 4.48
N PRO A 218 -4.94 4.80 5.31
CA PRO A 218 -4.29 3.57 5.79
C PRO A 218 -5.21 2.66 6.62
N GLY A 219 -6.33 3.18 7.13
CA GLY A 219 -7.29 2.43 7.96
C GLY A 219 -8.42 1.75 7.19
N VAL A 220 -8.44 1.84 5.86
CA VAL A 220 -9.50 1.28 5.02
C VAL A 220 -8.88 0.35 3.99
N SER A 221 -9.48 -0.82 3.79
CA SER A 221 -9.09 -1.73 2.71
C SER A 221 -9.78 -1.30 1.42
N ILE A 222 -8.99 -1.13 0.35
CA ILE A 222 -9.50 -0.72 -0.95
C ILE A 222 -9.31 -1.86 -1.95
N TYR A 223 -10.40 -2.22 -2.62
CA TYR A 223 -10.45 -3.24 -3.66
C TYR A 223 -10.73 -2.53 -4.97
N TYR A 224 -9.96 -2.86 -6.02
CA TYR A 224 -10.11 -2.21 -7.31
C TYR A 224 -10.12 -3.19 -8.47
N ARG A 225 -11.15 -3.11 -9.31
CA ARG A 225 -11.22 -3.84 -10.57
C ARG A 225 -11.04 -2.92 -11.77
N GLU A 226 -10.20 -3.32 -12.70
CA GLU A 226 -10.16 -2.74 -14.04
C GLU A 226 -10.18 -3.86 -15.07
N ASN A 227 -11.37 -4.13 -15.61
CA ASN A 227 -11.65 -5.29 -16.44
C ASN A 227 -11.26 -6.61 -15.72
N GLU A 228 -10.36 -7.39 -16.29
CA GLU A 228 -9.92 -8.67 -15.71
C GLU A 228 -8.97 -8.50 -14.51
N SER A 229 -8.30 -7.35 -14.40
CA SER A 229 -7.35 -7.08 -13.33
C SER A 229 -8.06 -6.74 -12.02
N PHE A 230 -7.65 -7.38 -10.93
CA PHE A 230 -8.15 -7.11 -9.58
C PHE A 230 -7.00 -6.81 -8.63
N TYR A 231 -7.13 -5.73 -7.88
CA TYR A 231 -6.12 -5.24 -6.95
C TYR A 231 -6.72 -5.18 -5.55
N GLU A 232 -6.02 -5.77 -4.58
CA GLU A 232 -6.39 -5.72 -3.17
C GLU A 232 -5.37 -4.93 -2.38
N ILE A 233 -5.80 -3.83 -1.78
CA ILE A 233 -4.97 -2.98 -0.93
C ILE A 233 -5.53 -3.02 0.48
N LYS A 234 -5.02 -3.95 1.30
CA LYS A 234 -5.49 -4.13 2.69
C LYS A 234 -5.07 -2.95 3.58
N ALA A 235 -5.93 -2.62 4.54
CA ALA A 235 -5.66 -1.64 5.58
C ALA A 235 -4.33 -1.95 6.31
N LYS A 236 -3.59 -0.90 6.64
CA LYS A 236 -2.31 -0.92 7.37
C LYS A 236 -2.45 -0.47 8.82
N THR A 237 -3.52 0.23 9.16
CA THR A 237 -3.80 0.72 10.51
C THR A 237 -5.21 0.33 10.94
N GLN A 238 -5.47 0.29 12.25
CA GLN A 238 -6.78 -0.12 12.77
C GLN A 238 -7.89 0.93 12.58
N ASN A 239 -7.53 2.22 12.56
CA ASN A 239 -8.51 3.30 12.57
C ASN A 239 -8.57 4.02 11.23
N ALA A 240 -9.75 4.06 10.62
CA ALA A 240 -10.04 4.91 9.47
C ALA A 240 -10.14 6.39 9.89
N TYR A 241 -9.70 7.29 9.02
CA TYR A 241 -9.91 8.72 9.24
C TYR A 241 -11.36 9.08 8.90
N THR A 242 -12.10 9.57 9.91
CA THR A 242 -13.45 10.12 9.74
C THR A 242 -13.40 11.65 9.81
N PRO A 243 -13.93 12.36 8.80
CA PRO A 243 -14.00 13.82 8.85
C PRO A 243 -14.87 14.31 10.01
N PRO A 244 -14.55 15.46 10.63
CA PRO A 244 -15.38 16.03 11.68
C PRO A 244 -16.71 16.57 11.10
N GLU A 245 -17.80 16.32 11.82
CA GLU A 245 -19.14 16.87 11.54
C GLU A 245 -19.40 18.22 12.23
N ASP A 246 -18.49 18.65 13.08
CA ASP A 246 -18.58 19.90 13.82
C ASP A 246 -18.14 21.12 12.97
N PHE A 247 -18.38 22.32 13.49
CA PHE A 247 -17.98 23.58 12.85
C PHE A 247 -16.48 23.87 12.95
N GLY A 248 -15.70 22.96 13.51
CA GLY A 248 -14.28 23.19 13.71
C GLY A 248 -14.01 24.26 14.76
N ASP A 249 -13.04 25.13 14.50
CA ASP A 249 -12.67 26.21 15.40
C ASP A 249 -13.08 27.57 14.85
N VAL A 250 -13.65 28.43 15.70
CA VAL A 250 -14.11 29.77 15.32
C VAL A 250 -12.99 30.63 14.72
N TRP A 251 -11.73 30.41 15.10
CA TRP A 251 -10.59 31.14 14.56
C TRP A 251 -10.31 30.83 13.08
N TRP A 252 -10.88 29.75 12.54
CA TRP A 252 -10.74 29.41 11.12
C TRP A 252 -11.63 30.25 10.21
N TYR A 253 -12.56 31.01 10.77
CA TYR A 253 -13.55 31.80 10.05
C TYR A 253 -13.15 33.27 10.04
N SER A 254 -13.35 33.93 8.90
CA SER A 254 -13.58 35.38 8.90
C SER A 254 -14.98 35.69 9.42
N PHE A 255 -15.27 36.96 9.73
CA PHE A 255 -16.64 37.33 10.06
C PHE A 255 -17.61 37.06 8.90
N ASN A 256 -17.16 37.20 7.65
CA ASN A 256 -17.98 36.87 6.49
C ASN A 256 -18.22 35.35 6.36
N ASP A 257 -17.19 34.52 6.59
CA ASP A 257 -17.37 33.06 6.65
C ASP A 257 -18.38 32.67 7.74
N PHE A 258 -18.34 33.36 8.88
CA PHE A 258 -19.26 33.13 10.00
C PHE A 258 -20.70 33.48 9.63
N LYS A 259 -20.95 34.62 8.94
CA LYS A 259 -22.28 34.95 8.41
C LYS A 259 -22.79 33.89 7.44
N ASN A 260 -21.95 33.44 6.51
CA ASN A 260 -22.33 32.40 5.56
C ASN A 260 -22.67 31.08 6.26
N LEU A 261 -21.92 30.72 7.31
CA LEU A 261 -22.23 29.56 8.15
C LEU A 261 -23.59 29.71 8.84
N VAL A 262 -23.93 30.91 9.34
CA VAL A 262 -25.24 31.19 9.94
C VAL A 262 -26.38 31.04 8.92
N GLN A 263 -26.19 31.54 7.71
CA GLN A 263 -27.16 31.41 6.62
C GLN A 263 -27.41 29.96 6.17
N GLU A 264 -26.42 29.08 6.32
CA GLU A 264 -26.60 27.62 6.08
C GLU A 264 -27.43 26.94 7.18
N PHE A 265 -27.51 27.53 8.37
CA PHE A 265 -28.16 26.96 9.55
C PHE A 265 -29.11 27.95 10.26
N PRO A 266 -30.08 28.56 9.54
CA PRO A 266 -30.87 29.68 10.06
C PRO A 266 -31.74 29.26 11.26
N GLU A 267 -32.28 28.04 11.22
CA GLU A 267 -33.24 27.50 12.20
C GLU A 267 -32.59 26.87 13.44
N ILE A 268 -31.25 26.80 13.52
CA ILE A 268 -30.58 26.20 14.67
C ILE A 268 -30.68 27.15 15.88
N PRO A 269 -31.06 26.66 17.08
CA PRO A 269 -31.01 27.49 18.29
C PRO A 269 -29.57 27.90 18.64
N LEU A 270 -29.39 29.13 19.12
CA LEU A 270 -28.09 29.74 19.43
C LEU A 270 -27.18 28.84 20.28
N ILE A 271 -27.69 28.26 21.37
CA ILE A 271 -26.90 27.37 22.23
C ILE A 271 -26.40 26.12 21.49
N ARG A 272 -27.21 25.56 20.59
CA ARG A 272 -26.85 24.41 19.78
C ARG A 272 -25.82 24.81 18.73
N PHE A 273 -25.98 25.96 18.10
CA PHE A 273 -25.03 26.50 17.13
C PHE A 273 -23.65 26.70 17.75
N ILE A 274 -23.57 27.32 18.94
CA ILE A 274 -22.31 27.52 19.66
C ILE A 274 -21.63 26.18 19.97
N LYS A 275 -22.38 25.19 20.47
CA LYS A 275 -21.86 23.85 20.82
C LYS A 275 -21.28 23.06 19.64
N LEU A 276 -21.63 23.43 18.41
CA LEU A 276 -21.06 22.82 17.22
C LEU A 276 -19.62 23.29 16.95
N PHE A 277 -19.11 24.33 17.61
CA PHE A 277 -17.68 24.61 17.57
C PHE A 277 -16.90 23.71 18.55
N LYS A 278 -15.77 23.17 18.10
CA LYS A 278 -14.98 22.13 18.80
C LYS A 278 -14.66 22.47 20.26
N ARG A 279 -14.35 23.73 20.58
CA ARG A 279 -14.05 24.19 21.95
C ARG A 279 -15.27 24.37 22.85
N PHE A 280 -16.44 24.56 22.25
CA PHE A 280 -17.67 24.91 22.94
C PHE A 280 -18.62 23.71 23.11
N LYS A 281 -18.18 22.51 22.71
CA LYS A 281 -18.84 21.24 23.07
C LYS A 281 -18.95 21.07 24.58
N ASP A 282 -17.98 21.59 25.35
CA ASP A 282 -18.06 21.67 26.80
C ASP A 282 -19.03 22.80 27.21
N GLN A 283 -20.09 22.41 27.93
CA GLN A 283 -21.19 23.27 28.38
C GLN A 283 -20.70 24.54 29.11
N ARG A 284 -19.58 24.47 29.83
CA ARG A 284 -19.06 25.60 30.62
C ARG A 284 -18.68 26.78 29.72
N TYR A 285 -18.04 26.52 28.59
CA TYR A 285 -17.62 27.56 27.65
C TYR A 285 -18.80 28.16 26.90
N ALA A 286 -19.75 27.32 26.45
CA ALA A 286 -20.95 27.79 25.76
C ALA A 286 -21.82 28.66 26.68
N THR A 287 -22.02 28.24 27.94
CA THR A 287 -22.81 28.98 28.92
C THR A 287 -22.17 30.33 29.26
N ARG A 288 -20.83 30.41 29.29
CA ARG A 288 -20.11 31.68 29.53
C ARG A 288 -20.36 32.69 28.41
N VAL A 289 -20.35 32.25 27.16
CA VAL A 289 -20.62 33.11 25.99
C VAL A 289 -22.04 33.66 26.06
N ILE A 290 -23.03 32.80 26.29
CA ILE A 290 -24.45 33.20 26.44
C ILE A 290 -24.61 34.23 27.57
N LYS A 291 -24.02 33.97 28.75
CA LYS A 291 -24.10 34.89 29.90
C LYS A 291 -23.45 36.25 29.62
N GLN A 292 -22.38 36.30 28.82
CA GLN A 292 -21.70 37.55 28.47
C GLN A 292 -22.48 38.39 27.47
N LEU A 293 -23.20 37.76 26.55
CA LEU A 293 -24.00 38.44 25.52
C LEU A 293 -25.42 38.75 25.97
N ASN A 294 -25.90 38.11 27.03
CA ASN A 294 -27.28 38.22 27.53
C ASN A 294 -28.35 37.87 26.46
N PHE A 295 -28.01 36.98 25.53
CA PHE A 295 -28.94 36.45 24.53
C PHE A 295 -29.73 35.28 25.10
N ASP A 296 -30.97 35.08 24.63
CA ASP A 296 -31.74 33.88 24.96
C ASP A 296 -31.10 32.65 24.26
N PRO A 297 -30.74 31.58 25.00
CA PRO A 297 -30.18 30.36 24.42
C PRO A 297 -31.01 29.74 23.28
N SER A 298 -32.32 29.97 23.30
CA SER A 298 -33.30 29.37 22.37
C SER A 298 -33.52 30.17 21.09
N THR A 299 -33.06 31.44 21.05
CA THR A 299 -33.11 32.31 19.86
C THR A 299 -32.56 31.60 18.64
N LYS A 300 -33.28 31.68 17.53
CA LYS A 300 -32.86 31.09 16.26
C LYS A 300 -31.79 31.96 15.60
N MET A 301 -30.87 31.36 14.86
CA MET A 301 -29.77 32.12 14.26
C MET A 301 -30.25 33.19 13.28
N TYR A 302 -31.38 32.99 12.57
CA TYR A 302 -31.94 34.01 11.67
C TYR A 302 -32.52 35.25 12.38
N GLU A 303 -32.81 35.15 13.69
CA GLU A 303 -33.41 36.24 14.47
C GLU A 303 -32.36 37.26 14.92
N LEU A 304 -31.08 36.91 14.85
CA LEU A 304 -29.98 37.79 15.25
C LEU A 304 -29.66 38.80 14.15
N THR A 305 -29.56 40.07 14.54
CA THR A 305 -29.10 41.15 13.66
C THR A 305 -27.62 40.99 13.29
N ASN A 306 -27.18 41.63 12.21
CA ASN A 306 -25.76 41.63 11.81
C ASN A 306 -24.82 42.14 12.91
N GLN A 307 -25.29 43.09 13.75
CA GLN A 307 -24.53 43.61 14.87
C GLN A 307 -24.39 42.56 15.99
N GLU A 308 -25.49 41.90 16.37
CA GLU A 308 -25.48 40.82 17.35
C GLU A 308 -24.64 39.62 16.90
N LEU A 309 -24.67 39.28 15.60
CA LEU A 309 -23.81 38.25 15.01
C LEU A 309 -22.33 38.60 15.13
N LYS A 310 -21.98 39.88 14.96
CA LYS A 310 -20.60 40.37 15.13
C LYS A 310 -20.16 40.27 16.58
N GLU A 311 -21.01 40.67 17.52
CA GLU A 311 -20.77 40.56 18.96
C GLU A 311 -20.60 39.10 19.39
N LEU A 312 -21.45 38.20 18.88
CA LEU A 312 -21.32 36.76 19.08
C LEU A 312 -19.98 36.22 18.57
N PHE A 313 -19.62 36.56 17.32
CA PHE A 313 -18.37 36.12 16.71
C PHE A 313 -17.14 36.58 17.51
N GLU A 314 -17.10 37.85 17.94
CA GLU A 314 -16.03 38.38 18.77
C GLU A 314 -15.99 37.74 20.15
N CYS A 315 -17.15 37.51 20.77
CA CYS A 315 -17.25 36.87 22.08
C CYS A 315 -16.72 35.43 22.04
N LEU A 316 -17.09 34.65 21.01
CA LEU A 316 -16.56 33.29 20.79
C LEU A 316 -15.03 33.30 20.67
N ARG A 317 -14.45 34.29 19.97
CA ARG A 317 -12.99 34.40 19.83
C ARG A 317 -12.31 34.83 21.12
N LYS A 318 -12.83 35.86 21.81
CA LYS A 318 -12.31 36.29 23.13
C LYS A 318 -12.39 35.16 24.16
N SER A 319 -13.40 34.30 24.05
CA SER A 319 -13.60 33.16 24.93
C SER A 319 -12.69 31.95 24.64
N SER A 320 -11.96 31.95 23.52
CA SER A 320 -11.14 30.83 23.07
C SER A 320 -9.74 31.27 22.61
N LYS A 321 -8.85 30.31 22.36
CA LYS A 321 -7.56 30.57 21.69
C LYS A 321 -7.52 29.78 20.38
N PRO A 322 -6.74 30.22 19.37
CA PRO A 322 -6.55 29.43 18.16
C PRO A 322 -6.12 28.00 18.49
N ILE A 323 -6.66 27.03 17.77
CA ILE A 323 -6.27 25.63 17.94
C ILE A 323 -4.85 25.40 17.42
N SER A 324 -4.07 24.63 18.18
CA SER A 324 -2.73 24.22 17.78
C SER A 324 -2.79 23.34 16.53
N PRO A 325 -1.89 23.54 15.55
CA PRO A 325 -1.75 22.65 14.40
C PRO A 325 -1.53 21.18 14.81
N ARG A 326 -0.96 20.88 15.98
CA ARG A 326 -0.76 19.50 16.45
C ARG A 326 -2.06 18.71 16.65
N SER A 327 -3.20 19.40 16.75
CA SER A 327 -4.51 18.75 16.88
C SER A 327 -5.14 18.37 15.54
N LEU A 328 -4.56 18.80 14.42
CA LEU A 328 -5.00 18.35 13.11
C LEU A 328 -4.51 16.92 12.86
N PRO A 329 -5.32 16.09 12.19
CA PRO A 329 -4.93 14.73 11.83
C PRO A 329 -3.73 14.75 10.85
N ILE A 330 -2.93 13.70 10.90
CA ILE A 330 -1.79 13.45 10.00
C ILE A 330 -1.79 11.98 9.59
N LEU A 331 -1.10 11.64 8.50
CA LEU A 331 -0.76 10.25 8.21
C LEU A 331 0.27 9.74 9.22
N GLY A 332 1.29 10.56 9.47
CA GLY A 332 2.34 10.31 10.46
C GLY A 332 3.48 9.44 9.96
N GLU A 333 4.64 9.62 10.60
CA GLU A 333 5.88 8.94 10.20
C GLU A 333 5.77 7.43 10.26
N ASN A 334 5.26 6.89 11.37
CA ASN A 334 5.15 5.45 11.59
C ASN A 334 4.31 4.77 10.49
N THR A 335 3.15 5.35 10.18
CA THR A 335 2.25 4.85 9.13
C THR A 335 2.93 4.86 7.76
N LEU A 336 3.55 5.97 7.39
CA LEU A 336 4.19 6.10 6.08
C LEU A 336 5.44 5.21 5.96
N ARG A 337 6.19 4.99 7.05
CA ARG A 337 7.29 4.02 7.10
C ARG A 337 6.81 2.58 7.00
N LEU A 338 5.71 2.22 7.64
CA LEU A 338 5.05 0.90 7.47
C LEU A 338 4.61 0.68 6.01
N MET A 339 4.26 1.75 5.31
CA MET A 339 4.00 1.73 3.87
C MET A 339 5.28 1.79 3.01
N GLY A 340 6.48 1.74 3.59
CA GLY A 340 7.73 1.72 2.84
C GLY A 340 8.33 3.08 2.47
N ALA A 341 7.90 4.17 3.11
CA ALA A 341 8.55 5.46 2.96
C ALA A 341 9.98 5.42 3.54
N THR A 342 10.96 5.81 2.73
CA THR A 342 12.37 5.90 3.16
C THR A 342 12.66 7.23 3.87
N LYS A 343 12.03 8.31 3.42
CA LYS A 343 12.12 9.64 4.02
C LYS A 343 10.73 10.15 4.39
N TYR A 344 10.65 10.85 5.51
CA TYR A 344 9.45 11.54 5.97
C TYR A 344 9.84 12.84 6.65
N PHE A 345 9.14 13.92 6.32
CA PHE A 345 9.32 15.21 6.95
C PHE A 345 7.97 15.88 7.15
N VAL A 346 7.82 16.57 8.28
CA VAL A 346 6.58 17.29 8.62
C VAL A 346 6.88 18.70 9.12
N ARG A 347 6.08 19.67 8.68
CA ARG A 347 6.03 21.02 9.28
C ARG A 347 4.61 21.37 9.66
N ARG A 348 4.50 22.10 10.76
CA ARG A 348 3.26 22.58 11.35
C ARG A 348 3.38 24.07 11.55
N LYS A 349 2.45 24.86 11.02
CA LYS A 349 2.46 26.31 11.10
C LYS A 349 1.04 26.84 11.22
N MET A 350 0.94 28.14 11.50
CA MET A 350 -0.30 28.90 11.47
C MET A 350 -0.17 29.94 10.37
N VAL A 351 -1.21 30.10 9.57
CA VAL A 351 -1.36 31.26 8.67
C VAL A 351 -2.29 32.26 9.36
N MET A 352 -1.86 33.52 9.39
CA MET A 352 -2.72 34.64 9.76
C MET A 352 -3.04 35.39 8.47
N GLN A 353 -4.31 35.49 8.12
CA GLN A 353 -4.74 36.19 6.91
C GLN A 353 -6.00 36.98 7.21
N LYS A 354 -5.96 38.29 6.97
CA LYS A 354 -7.03 39.23 7.35
C LYS A 354 -7.38 39.03 8.83
N ASP A 355 -8.58 38.52 9.11
CA ASP A 355 -9.15 38.26 10.42
C ASP A 355 -9.16 36.78 10.82
N ARG A 356 -8.69 35.83 10.00
CA ARG A 356 -8.65 34.40 10.34
C ARG A 356 -7.26 33.91 10.73
N VAL A 357 -7.22 32.91 11.61
CA VAL A 357 -6.00 32.22 12.06
C VAL A 357 -6.16 30.72 11.80
N VAL A 358 -5.52 30.23 10.75
CA VAL A 358 -5.73 28.89 10.22
C VAL A 358 -4.47 28.02 10.41
N PRO A 359 -4.53 26.91 11.17
CA PRO A 359 -3.44 25.95 11.26
C PRO A 359 -3.28 25.18 9.95
N PHE A 360 -2.05 24.85 9.59
CA PHE A 360 -1.79 23.88 8.53
C PHE A 360 -0.62 22.96 8.86
N ILE A 361 -0.65 21.77 8.27
CA ILE A 361 0.42 20.78 8.30
C ILE A 361 0.81 20.46 6.86
N ILE A 362 2.11 20.34 6.61
CA ILE A 362 2.63 19.73 5.39
C ILE A 362 3.42 18.50 5.78
N GLU A 363 3.03 17.35 5.24
CA GLU A 363 3.79 16.09 5.28
C GLU A 363 4.40 15.85 3.90
N VAL A 364 5.69 15.51 3.86
CA VAL A 364 6.37 15.09 2.63
C VAL A 364 7.06 13.76 2.89
N ALA A 365 6.79 12.77 2.05
CA ALA A 365 7.39 11.45 2.13
C ALA A 365 7.95 11.00 0.78
N SER A 366 8.99 10.17 0.81
CA SER A 366 9.58 9.56 -0.39
C SER A 366 9.52 8.05 -0.28
N PHE A 367 9.12 7.39 -1.37
CA PHE A 367 9.01 5.95 -1.52
C PHE A 367 9.91 5.46 -2.66
N PRO A 368 10.66 4.37 -2.50
CA PRO A 368 11.60 3.85 -3.50
C PRO A 368 10.91 3.06 -4.63
N TRP A 369 9.63 3.36 -4.90
CA TRP A 369 8.77 2.62 -5.81
C TRP A 369 8.94 3.00 -7.28
N SER A 370 9.32 4.25 -7.56
CA SER A 370 9.70 4.67 -8.90
C SER A 370 11.22 4.61 -9.06
N LYS A 371 11.71 4.00 -10.14
CA LYS A 371 13.16 3.83 -10.39
C LYS A 371 13.67 4.56 -11.63
N GLU A 372 12.76 5.01 -12.48
CA GLU A 372 13.11 5.63 -13.77
C GLU A 372 12.99 7.15 -13.71
N ARG A 373 11.97 7.68 -13.03
CA ARG A 373 11.68 9.12 -12.90
C ARG A 373 11.14 9.49 -11.52
N THR A 374 11.20 10.77 -11.15
CA THR A 374 10.43 11.25 -9.99
C THR A 374 8.94 11.17 -10.32
N GLU A 375 8.14 10.64 -9.40
CA GLU A 375 6.68 10.77 -9.45
C GLU A 375 6.21 11.60 -8.26
N ILE A 376 5.30 12.55 -8.47
CA ILE A 376 4.77 13.40 -7.40
C ILE A 376 3.30 13.07 -7.19
N LEU A 377 2.96 12.71 -5.96
CA LEU A 377 1.59 12.56 -5.49
C LEU A 377 1.23 13.76 -4.63
N GLU A 378 0.24 14.55 -5.05
CA GLU A 378 -0.19 15.74 -4.34
C GLU A 378 -1.56 15.56 -3.73
N SER A 379 -1.68 15.87 -2.45
CA SER A 379 -2.91 15.64 -1.71
C SER A 379 -3.22 16.78 -0.77
N VAL A 380 -4.52 16.95 -0.53
CA VAL A 380 -5.06 17.94 0.40
C VAL A 380 -6.14 17.27 1.25
N ASN A 381 -6.02 17.38 2.57
CA ASN A 381 -7.02 16.86 3.52
C ASN A 381 -7.43 15.40 3.25
N PHE A 382 -6.46 14.49 3.13
CA PHE A 382 -6.69 13.05 2.91
C PHE A 382 -7.37 12.70 1.58
N ALA A 383 -7.43 13.66 0.64
CA ALA A 383 -7.90 13.47 -0.73
C ALA A 383 -6.76 13.70 -1.73
N PRO A 384 -6.58 12.84 -2.74
CA PRO A 384 -5.67 13.09 -3.84
C PRO A 384 -6.12 14.31 -4.66
N SER A 385 -5.18 15.08 -5.17
CA SER A 385 -5.45 16.12 -6.16
C SER A 385 -5.02 15.65 -7.55
N ILE A 386 -5.97 15.51 -8.46
CA ILE A 386 -5.71 15.23 -9.87
C ILE A 386 -5.25 16.48 -10.64
N TYR A 387 -5.41 17.68 -10.05
CA TYR A 387 -5.12 18.97 -10.69
C TYR A 387 -3.73 19.54 -10.38
N ARG A 388 -2.98 18.85 -9.52
CA ARG A 388 -1.58 19.14 -9.14
C ARG A 388 -1.34 20.61 -8.70
N PRO A 389 -1.96 21.05 -7.59
CA PRO A 389 -1.90 22.43 -7.14
C PRO A 389 -0.50 22.92 -6.76
N PHE A 390 0.43 22.02 -6.41
CA PHE A 390 1.77 22.35 -5.92
C PHE A 390 2.84 22.31 -7.01
N SER A 391 2.78 21.35 -7.94
CA SER A 391 3.81 21.17 -8.99
C SER A 391 3.96 22.39 -9.88
N LYS A 392 2.89 23.18 -10.05
CA LYS A 392 2.88 24.43 -10.83
C LYS A 392 3.61 25.58 -10.12
N TRP A 393 4.00 25.42 -8.84
CA TRP A 393 4.67 26.49 -8.10
C TRP A 393 6.13 26.63 -8.50
N ALA A 394 6.42 27.67 -9.27
CA ALA A 394 7.78 28.06 -9.62
C ALA A 394 8.42 29.01 -8.59
N TRP A 395 9.73 28.93 -8.38
CA TRP A 395 10.54 29.92 -7.66
C TRP A 395 11.81 30.25 -8.43
N THR A 396 12.34 31.45 -8.21
CA THR A 396 13.58 31.91 -8.85
C THR A 396 14.80 31.35 -8.13
N ILE A 397 15.77 30.87 -8.90
CA ILE A 397 17.12 30.50 -8.44
C ILE A 397 18.16 31.45 -9.03
N ALA A 398 19.43 31.36 -8.59
CA ALA A 398 20.50 32.23 -9.07
C ALA A 398 20.58 32.28 -10.61
N GLY A 399 20.69 33.48 -11.17
CA GLY A 399 20.68 33.74 -12.61
C GLY A 399 19.29 33.78 -13.25
N ASP A 400 18.26 34.19 -12.50
CA ASP A 400 16.87 34.40 -12.94
C ASP A 400 16.16 33.18 -13.56
N LYS A 401 16.69 31.96 -13.33
CA LYS A 401 16.04 30.74 -13.79
C LYS A 401 14.85 30.39 -12.90
N LEU A 402 13.74 30.02 -13.53
CA LEU A 402 12.57 29.47 -12.84
C LEU A 402 12.76 27.98 -12.57
N GLU A 403 12.46 27.55 -11.35
CA GLU A 403 12.53 26.15 -10.92
C GLU A 403 11.18 25.74 -10.33
N THR A 404 10.64 24.58 -10.73
CA THR A 404 9.46 23.94 -10.14
C THR A 404 9.87 22.74 -9.27
N ILE A 405 8.92 22.17 -8.51
CA ILE A 405 9.18 20.97 -7.68
C ILE A 405 9.70 19.82 -8.54
N GLU A 406 9.06 19.57 -9.67
CA GLU A 406 9.43 18.50 -10.59
C GLU A 406 10.80 18.72 -11.21
N ILE A 407 11.08 19.94 -11.71
CA ILE A 407 12.38 20.30 -12.27
C ILE A 407 13.48 20.15 -11.21
N PHE A 408 13.23 20.63 -9.99
CA PHE A 408 14.18 20.53 -8.87
C PHE A 408 14.53 19.08 -8.53
N LEU A 409 13.52 18.24 -8.32
CA LEU A 409 13.71 16.83 -7.94
C LEU A 409 14.43 16.05 -9.04
N ASN A 410 14.04 16.27 -10.30
CA ASN A 410 14.71 15.65 -11.45
C ASN A 410 16.17 16.11 -11.59
N ARG A 411 16.45 17.41 -11.44
CA ARG A 411 17.82 17.97 -11.45
C ARG A 411 18.69 17.39 -10.33
N LYS A 412 18.11 17.11 -9.16
CA LYS A 412 18.78 16.47 -8.03
C LYS A 412 18.94 14.96 -8.19
N GLY A 413 18.43 14.38 -9.28
CA GLY A 413 18.53 12.94 -9.55
C GLY A 413 17.65 12.09 -8.63
N VAL A 414 16.60 12.66 -8.06
CA VAL A 414 15.63 11.91 -7.27
C VAL A 414 14.88 10.97 -8.22
N LYS A 415 14.85 9.69 -7.86
CA LYS A 415 14.16 8.61 -8.59
C LYS A 415 13.34 7.86 -7.56
N SER A 416 12.24 8.48 -7.17
CA SER A 416 11.34 8.03 -6.10
C SER A 416 9.94 8.53 -6.39
N LEU A 417 8.95 7.93 -5.76
CA LEU A 417 7.63 8.52 -5.62
C LEU A 417 7.63 9.45 -4.40
N VAL A 418 7.23 10.69 -4.57
CA VAL A 418 7.21 11.73 -3.53
C VAL A 418 5.76 12.11 -3.24
N LEU A 419 5.30 11.80 -2.03
CA LEU A 419 4.01 12.25 -1.51
C LEU A 419 4.16 13.64 -0.89
N ILE A 420 3.29 14.57 -1.27
CA ILE A 420 3.14 15.90 -0.69
C ILE A 420 1.69 16.01 -0.20
N HIS A 421 1.50 16.11 1.10
CA HIS A 421 0.19 16.15 1.75
C HIS A 421 0.02 17.42 2.57
N LEU A 422 -0.94 18.26 2.18
CA LEU A 422 -1.34 19.46 2.91
C LEU A 422 -2.62 19.18 3.72
N VAL A 423 -2.54 19.37 5.03
CA VAL A 423 -3.72 19.35 5.91
C VAL A 423 -4.01 20.78 6.34
N CYS A 424 -5.15 21.33 5.93
CA CYS A 424 -5.58 22.69 6.25
C CYS A 424 -7.11 22.75 6.31
N PRO A 425 -7.71 23.20 7.43
CA PRO A 425 -9.16 23.18 7.61
C PRO A 425 -9.90 24.29 6.84
N ASN A 426 -9.20 25.32 6.37
CA ASN A 426 -9.78 26.37 5.53
C ASN A 426 -8.81 26.71 4.40
N ILE A 427 -9.19 26.37 3.17
CA ILE A 427 -8.43 26.64 1.94
C ILE A 427 -9.36 27.37 0.98
N ASN A 428 -8.93 28.52 0.48
CA ASN A 428 -9.67 29.25 -0.53
C ASN A 428 -9.15 28.86 -1.91
N TRP A 429 -9.92 28.04 -2.62
CA TRP A 429 -9.63 27.67 -4.00
C TRP A 429 -10.05 28.79 -4.95
N LEU A 430 -9.18 29.17 -5.88
CA LEU A 430 -9.42 30.21 -6.89
C LEU A 430 -10.15 29.67 -8.12
N SER A 431 -10.24 28.35 -8.26
CA SER A 431 -10.94 27.68 -9.36
C SER A 431 -11.78 26.50 -8.83
N PRO A 432 -12.89 26.15 -9.51
CA PRO A 432 -13.66 24.93 -9.22
C PRO A 432 -12.81 23.65 -9.31
N SER A 433 -11.82 23.66 -10.21
CA SER A 433 -10.86 22.56 -10.36
C SER A 433 -9.86 22.44 -9.22
N LYS A 434 -9.91 23.26 -8.15
CA LYS A 434 -8.97 23.19 -7.01
C LYS A 434 -7.49 23.12 -7.43
N GLY A 435 -7.15 23.78 -8.52
CA GLY A 435 -5.79 23.81 -9.06
C GLY A 435 -4.95 24.95 -8.49
N GLU A 436 -5.60 26.00 -8.00
CA GLU A 436 -4.96 27.20 -7.48
C GLU A 436 -5.60 27.63 -6.16
N MET A 437 -4.76 28.01 -5.19
CA MET A 437 -5.20 28.40 -3.85
C MET A 437 -4.70 29.81 -3.50
N ALA A 438 -5.53 30.57 -2.80
CA ALA A 438 -5.22 31.94 -2.38
C ALA A 438 -4.07 31.98 -1.36
N GLU A 439 -3.90 30.93 -0.54
CA GLU A 439 -2.89 30.85 0.51
C GLU A 439 -1.51 30.41 -0.02
N ARG A 440 -1.34 30.29 -1.34
CA ARG A 440 -0.11 29.80 -1.99
C ARG A 440 1.14 30.44 -1.39
N ASP A 441 1.24 31.77 -1.36
CA ASP A 441 2.49 32.44 -0.96
C ASP A 441 2.83 32.25 0.53
N LEU A 442 1.82 31.97 1.35
CA LEU A 442 1.97 31.72 2.79
C LEU A 442 2.46 30.28 3.07
N ILE A 443 2.11 29.34 2.20
CA ILE A 443 2.41 27.91 2.34
C ILE A 443 3.67 27.51 1.56
N LYS A 444 3.87 28.08 0.37
CA LYS A 444 4.89 27.74 -0.63
C LYS A 444 6.30 27.64 -0.07
N GLY A 445 6.76 28.63 0.69
CA GLY A 445 8.10 28.60 1.27
C GLY A 445 8.32 27.40 2.21
N THR A 446 7.29 27.04 2.99
CA THR A 446 7.34 25.89 3.90
C THR A 446 7.35 24.58 3.13
N LEU A 447 6.51 24.45 2.10
CA LEU A 447 6.45 23.28 1.23
C LEU A 447 7.79 23.03 0.53
N ILE A 448 8.32 24.05 -0.15
CA ILE A 448 9.60 23.96 -0.87
C ILE A 448 10.74 23.57 0.09
N SER A 449 10.76 24.12 1.31
CA SER A 449 11.78 23.77 2.31
C SER A 449 11.75 22.28 2.68
N LEU A 450 10.58 21.66 2.71
CA LEU A 450 10.42 20.23 3.01
C LEU A 450 10.82 19.35 1.82
N VAL A 451 10.40 19.71 0.61
CA VAL A 451 10.77 19.00 -0.62
C VAL A 451 12.30 19.02 -0.81
N LYS A 452 12.97 20.13 -0.52
CA LYS A 452 14.44 20.23 -0.59
C LYS A 452 15.13 19.15 0.25
N LYS A 453 14.60 18.82 1.43
CA LYS A 453 15.14 17.76 2.30
C LYS A 453 15.06 16.35 1.72
N ILE A 454 14.11 16.09 0.81
CA ILE A 454 14.04 14.81 0.12
C ILE A 454 15.29 14.60 -0.76
N SER A 455 15.76 15.67 -1.38
CA SER A 455 16.93 15.67 -2.27
C SER A 455 18.28 15.74 -1.55
N GLU A 456 18.29 16.10 -0.26
CA GLU A 456 19.51 16.07 0.55
C GLU A 456 20.01 14.64 0.61
N LYS A 457 21.30 14.43 0.29
CA LYS A 457 21.96 13.15 0.61
C LYS A 457 21.80 12.96 2.11
N ASP A 458 21.49 11.74 2.54
CA ASP A 458 21.33 11.48 3.97
C ASP A 458 22.66 11.76 4.67
N GLU A 459 22.84 12.97 5.23
CA GLU A 459 23.95 13.26 6.16
C GLU A 459 23.78 12.49 7.48
N LYS A 460 22.67 11.76 7.64
CA LYS A 460 22.42 10.80 8.72
C LYS A 460 21.71 9.54 8.19
N GLY A 461 22.37 8.82 7.29
CA GLY A 461 22.02 7.45 6.91
C GLY A 461 22.55 6.37 7.87
N LEU A 462 22.77 6.70 9.15
CA LEU A 462 23.18 5.74 10.17
C LEU A 462 21.94 5.36 10.99
N TRP A 463 21.19 4.34 10.55
CA TRP A 463 20.26 3.56 11.39
C TRP A 463 20.84 3.45 12.79
N LYS A 464 20.17 3.88 13.86
CA LYS A 464 20.86 3.92 15.16
C LYS A 464 21.24 2.51 15.60
N GLN A 465 22.32 2.38 16.36
CA GLN A 465 22.80 1.07 16.83
C GLN A 465 21.67 0.33 17.56
N ASP A 466 20.95 1.02 18.44
CA ASP A 466 19.86 0.43 19.23
C ASP A 466 18.67 -0.01 18.37
N GLU A 467 18.35 0.72 17.31
CA GLU A 467 17.29 0.37 16.36
C GLU A 467 17.62 -0.94 15.62
N ILE A 468 18.87 -1.07 15.16
CA ILE A 468 19.34 -2.31 14.50
C ILE A 468 19.28 -3.47 15.50
N ILE A 469 19.75 -3.28 16.73
CA ILE A 469 19.74 -4.33 17.75
C ILE A 469 18.30 -4.78 18.05
N SER A 470 17.35 -3.84 18.16
CA SER A 470 15.94 -4.16 18.38
C SER A 470 15.37 -4.99 17.22
N MET A 471 15.61 -4.60 15.97
CA MET A 471 15.13 -5.36 14.80
C MET A 471 15.74 -6.76 14.73
N VAL A 472 17.01 -6.90 15.13
CA VAL A 472 17.67 -8.20 15.18
C VAL A 472 17.06 -9.10 16.26
N LYS A 473 16.73 -8.54 17.43
CA LYS A 473 15.97 -9.27 18.47
C LYS A 473 14.63 -9.75 17.94
N ASP A 474 13.88 -8.89 17.26
CA ASP A 474 12.58 -9.25 16.68
C ASP A 474 12.71 -10.40 15.68
N ILE A 475 13.74 -10.36 14.82
CA ILE A 475 14.07 -11.45 13.91
C ILE A 475 14.39 -12.73 14.69
N MET A 476 15.27 -12.69 15.68
CA MET A 476 15.67 -13.87 16.46
C MET A 476 14.50 -14.47 17.25
N ASN A 477 13.62 -13.63 17.80
CA ASN A 477 12.44 -14.06 18.54
C ASN A 477 11.38 -14.71 17.63
N SER A 478 11.32 -14.32 16.35
CA SER A 478 10.42 -14.93 15.37
C SER A 478 10.82 -16.37 15.00
N TYR A 479 12.03 -16.81 15.34
CA TYR A 479 12.54 -18.15 15.07
C TYR A 479 13.29 -18.68 16.31
N PRO A 480 12.59 -19.02 17.40
CA PRO A 480 13.24 -19.37 18.67
C PRO A 480 14.22 -20.54 18.54
N ASP A 481 13.89 -21.56 17.73
CA ASP A 481 14.68 -22.80 17.59
C ASP A 481 15.74 -22.75 16.47
N MET A 482 16.13 -21.55 16.04
CA MET A 482 17.01 -21.37 14.89
C MET A 482 18.25 -20.53 15.23
N ASP A 483 19.40 -21.02 14.79
CA ASP A 483 20.66 -20.29 14.77
C ASP A 483 20.85 -19.56 13.43
N PHE A 484 21.51 -18.41 13.48
CA PHE A 484 21.69 -17.54 12.33
C PHE A 484 23.15 -17.28 12.00
N SER A 485 23.47 -17.21 10.71
CA SER A 485 24.65 -16.48 10.26
C SER A 485 24.37 -14.98 10.19
N VAL A 486 25.42 -14.15 10.27
CA VAL A 486 25.30 -12.70 10.09
C VAL A 486 24.71 -12.35 8.71
N ARG A 487 24.96 -13.16 7.67
CA ARG A 487 24.35 -12.95 6.35
C ARG A 487 22.85 -13.17 6.36
N GLN A 488 22.37 -14.22 7.04
CA GLN A 488 20.93 -14.47 7.15
C GLN A 488 20.23 -13.34 7.91
N ILE A 489 20.83 -12.83 9.00
CA ILE A 489 20.32 -11.65 9.71
C ILE A 489 20.30 -10.44 8.80
N PHE A 490 21.38 -10.19 8.05
CA PHE A 490 21.45 -9.08 7.11
C PHE A 490 20.35 -9.14 6.04
N TYR A 491 20.15 -10.28 5.38
CA TYR A 491 19.10 -10.41 4.37
C TYR A 491 17.70 -10.31 4.97
N LYS A 492 17.47 -10.81 6.20
CA LYS A 492 16.20 -10.61 6.91
C LYS A 492 15.98 -9.14 7.29
N LEU A 493 17.01 -8.39 7.68
CA LEU A 493 16.92 -6.94 7.90
C LEU A 493 16.59 -6.18 6.61
N VAL A 494 17.22 -6.58 5.49
CA VAL A 494 16.94 -5.99 4.17
C VAL A 494 15.49 -6.27 3.76
N ALA A 495 15.04 -7.51 3.89
CA ALA A 495 13.70 -7.93 3.47
C ALA A 495 12.58 -7.39 4.37
N ASN A 496 12.74 -7.47 5.68
CA ASN A 496 11.67 -7.16 6.64
C ASN A 496 11.64 -5.68 7.06
N TYR A 497 12.79 -5.01 7.04
CA TYR A 497 12.94 -3.65 7.56
C TYR A 497 13.50 -2.66 6.54
N GLY A 498 13.83 -3.09 5.32
CA GLY A 498 14.38 -2.21 4.29
C GLY A 498 15.81 -1.74 4.59
N TYR A 499 16.57 -2.52 5.37
CA TYR A 499 17.99 -2.24 5.62
C TYR A 499 18.78 -2.19 4.29
N PRO A 500 19.78 -1.29 4.12
CA PRO A 500 20.46 -1.12 2.84
C PRO A 500 21.22 -2.38 2.42
N ASN A 501 20.92 -2.90 1.22
CA ASN A 501 21.63 -4.05 0.65
C ASN A 501 22.98 -3.63 0.02
N GLU A 502 23.89 -3.13 0.85
CA GLU A 502 25.21 -2.63 0.43
C GLU A 502 26.35 -3.19 1.29
N ARG A 503 27.54 -3.30 0.69
CA ARG A 503 28.73 -3.85 1.36
C ARG A 503 29.12 -3.06 2.63
N GLN A 504 28.91 -1.74 2.64
CA GLN A 504 29.21 -0.91 3.80
C GLN A 504 28.20 -1.15 4.94
N ALA A 505 26.92 -1.29 4.62
CA ALA A 505 25.87 -1.59 5.59
C ALA A 505 26.07 -2.97 6.24
N TYR A 506 26.52 -3.97 5.45
CA TYR A 506 26.89 -5.29 5.96
C TYR A 506 28.09 -5.23 6.91
N LYS A 507 29.17 -4.52 6.55
CA LYS A 507 30.33 -4.32 7.44
C LYS A 507 29.93 -3.65 8.75
N ARG A 508 29.07 -2.64 8.67
CA ARG A 508 28.55 -1.93 9.83
C ARG A 508 27.72 -2.85 10.73
N LEU A 509 26.86 -3.68 10.16
CA LEU A 509 26.08 -4.67 10.90
C LEU A 509 26.99 -5.63 11.66
N ILE A 510 28.07 -6.14 11.03
CA ILE A 510 29.06 -6.99 11.71
C ILE A 510 29.60 -6.29 12.96
N THR A 511 30.06 -5.04 12.83
CA THR A 511 30.61 -4.28 13.97
C THR A 511 29.58 -4.11 15.09
N ILE A 512 28.33 -3.80 14.74
CA ILE A 512 27.23 -3.63 15.72
C ILE A 512 26.91 -4.94 16.43
N LEU A 513 26.78 -6.04 15.69
CA LEU A 513 26.44 -7.35 16.25
C LEU A 513 27.57 -7.94 17.09
N THR A 514 28.83 -7.63 16.78
CA THR A 514 29.95 -7.99 17.66
C THR A 514 29.83 -7.29 19.00
N LYS A 515 29.69 -5.96 19.00
CA LYS A 515 29.55 -5.17 20.24
C LYS A 515 28.30 -5.56 21.05
N ALA A 516 27.17 -5.78 20.39
CA ALA A 516 25.94 -6.20 21.04
C ALA A 516 26.04 -7.58 21.72
N ARG A 517 26.85 -8.49 21.18
CA ARG A 517 27.13 -9.80 21.82
C ARG A 517 28.07 -9.65 23.01
N GLU A 518 29.12 -8.84 22.88
CA GLU A 518 30.05 -8.53 23.98
C GLU A 518 29.34 -7.88 25.17
N GLU A 519 28.32 -7.05 24.91
CA GLU A 519 27.51 -6.37 25.93
C GLU A 519 26.31 -7.20 26.43
N GLY A 520 26.13 -8.44 25.95
CA GLY A 520 25.01 -9.31 26.32
C GLY A 520 23.63 -8.80 25.87
N LEU A 521 23.59 -7.87 24.91
CA LEU A 521 22.35 -7.30 24.39
C LEU A 521 21.62 -8.29 23.48
N ILE A 522 22.33 -9.19 22.80
CA ILE A 522 21.78 -10.26 21.98
C ILE A 522 22.45 -11.58 22.35
N ASP A 523 21.72 -12.68 22.24
CA ASP A 523 22.21 -14.02 22.53
C ASP A 523 23.37 -14.37 21.57
N ALA A 524 24.57 -14.56 22.14
CA ALA A 524 25.78 -14.78 21.37
C ALA A 524 25.81 -16.17 20.72
N ASP A 525 25.20 -17.18 21.36
CA ASP A 525 25.21 -18.57 20.90
C ASP A 525 24.35 -18.77 19.66
N ARG A 526 23.37 -17.89 19.46
CA ARG A 526 22.45 -17.93 18.32
C ARG A 526 22.99 -17.31 17.03
N ILE A 527 24.18 -16.69 17.04
CA ILE A 527 24.83 -16.16 15.85
C ILE A 527 26.10 -16.95 15.53
N CYS A 528 25.98 -17.94 14.64
CA CYS A 528 27.04 -18.90 14.34
C CYS A 528 27.67 -18.68 12.95
N ASP A 529 28.97 -18.96 12.85
CA ASP A 529 29.63 -19.18 11.55
C ASP A 529 29.62 -20.66 11.21
N PHE A 530 28.58 -21.12 10.50
CA PHE A 530 28.44 -22.52 10.10
C PHE A 530 29.56 -23.06 9.21
N SER A 531 30.43 -22.19 8.66
CA SER A 531 31.59 -22.60 7.86
C SER A 531 32.80 -23.03 8.71
N ARG A 532 32.75 -22.85 10.03
CA ARG A 532 33.82 -23.19 10.97
C ARG A 532 33.29 -24.12 12.06
N PRO A 533 33.23 -25.44 11.81
CA PRO A 533 32.85 -26.39 12.83
C PRO A 533 33.86 -26.41 13.98
N GLU A 534 33.34 -26.40 15.21
CA GLU A 534 34.10 -26.74 16.41
C GLU A 534 33.95 -28.24 16.67
N TYR A 535 35.06 -28.92 16.93
CA TYR A 535 35.09 -30.35 17.20
C TYR A 535 35.42 -30.57 18.68
N TYR A 536 34.39 -30.95 19.44
CA TYR A 536 34.54 -31.31 20.84
C TYR A 536 34.94 -32.79 20.92
N ASN A 537 36.25 -33.05 21.01
CA ASN A 537 36.80 -34.41 21.02
C ASN A 537 37.02 -34.96 22.43
N ASN A 538 36.56 -34.27 23.48
CA ASN A 538 36.62 -34.81 24.83
C ASN A 538 35.50 -35.83 25.01
N PRO A 539 35.80 -37.13 25.15
CA PRO A 539 34.75 -38.13 25.32
C PRO A 539 34.01 -37.88 26.64
N PRO A 540 32.66 -37.82 26.63
CA PRO A 540 31.89 -37.55 27.85
C PRO A 540 31.85 -38.73 28.83
N TYR A 541 32.35 -39.89 28.41
CA TYR A 541 32.23 -41.17 29.12
C TYR A 541 33.23 -41.29 30.28
N LYS A 542 32.73 -41.68 31.45
CA LYS A 542 33.55 -41.92 32.65
C LYS A 542 33.98 -43.39 32.78
N THR A 543 33.27 -44.31 32.12
CA THR A 543 33.56 -45.75 32.15
C THR A 543 33.41 -46.40 30.78
N LEU A 544 34.00 -47.59 30.62
CA LEU A 544 33.86 -48.40 29.40
C LEU A 544 32.40 -48.86 29.19
N ASP A 545 31.69 -49.21 30.27
CA ASP A 545 30.30 -49.66 30.17
C ASP A 545 29.36 -48.55 29.67
N GLU A 546 29.57 -47.32 30.14
CA GLU A 546 28.82 -46.14 29.65
C GLU A 546 29.07 -45.90 28.15
N TYR A 547 30.33 -45.99 27.73
CA TYR A 547 30.71 -45.92 26.32
C TYR A 547 30.04 -47.03 25.50
N LEU A 548 30.13 -48.28 25.94
CA LEU A 548 29.56 -49.42 25.22
C LEU A 548 28.03 -49.34 25.13
N GLN A 549 27.34 -49.00 26.23
CA GLN A 549 25.89 -48.85 26.23
C GLN A 549 25.43 -47.76 25.27
N GLU A 550 26.08 -46.59 25.29
CA GLU A 550 25.73 -45.51 24.36
C GLU A 550 26.06 -45.88 22.92
N LYS A 551 27.24 -46.49 22.63
CA LYS A 551 27.60 -46.91 21.28
C LYS A 551 26.69 -47.99 20.73
N ILE A 552 26.32 -48.99 21.54
CA ILE A 552 25.37 -50.04 21.14
C ILE A 552 24.00 -49.41 20.83
N LYS A 553 23.52 -48.52 21.71
CA LYS A 553 22.28 -47.78 21.47
C LYS A 553 22.33 -47.00 20.17
N LEU A 554 23.40 -46.23 19.93
CA LEU A 554 23.59 -45.48 18.69
C LEU A 554 23.66 -46.39 17.47
N ILE A 555 24.34 -47.54 17.53
CA ILE A 555 24.39 -48.52 16.44
C ILE A 555 22.97 -49.02 16.11
N ILE A 556 22.17 -49.35 17.11
CA ILE A 556 20.77 -49.80 16.92
C ILE A 556 19.90 -48.68 16.36
N GLU A 557 20.05 -47.45 16.87
CA GLU A 557 19.31 -46.27 16.41
C GLU A 557 19.68 -45.91 14.95
N ASP A 558 20.97 -45.91 14.62
CA ASP A 558 21.50 -45.55 13.30
C ASP A 558 21.34 -46.67 12.26
N PHE A 559 21.12 -47.93 12.68
CA PHE A 559 20.93 -49.05 11.77
C PHE A 559 19.80 -48.78 10.76
N ASP A 560 20.10 -48.98 9.49
CA ASP A 560 19.16 -48.88 8.38
C ASP A 560 19.68 -49.72 7.21
N LEU A 561 18.79 -50.05 6.28
CA LEU A 561 19.15 -50.69 5.02
C LEU A 561 19.18 -49.66 3.89
N ASP A 562 19.73 -50.03 2.73
CA ASP A 562 19.69 -49.16 1.55
C ASP A 562 18.24 -48.99 1.07
N ARG A 563 17.61 -47.90 1.50
CA ARG A 563 16.22 -47.56 1.16
C ARG A 563 16.04 -47.20 -0.32
N TRP A 564 17.13 -46.87 -1.00
CA TRP A 564 17.10 -46.47 -2.40
C TRP A 564 17.40 -47.62 -3.35
N GLU A 565 17.79 -48.81 -2.88
CA GLU A 565 18.13 -49.96 -3.72
C GLU A 565 17.00 -50.33 -4.69
N ASN A 566 15.78 -50.52 -4.17
CA ASN A 566 14.61 -50.94 -4.94
C ASN A 566 13.78 -49.77 -5.51
N GLN A 567 14.13 -48.52 -5.20
CA GLN A 567 13.41 -47.34 -5.69
C GLN A 567 13.57 -47.17 -7.21
N PRO A 568 12.68 -46.46 -7.93
CA PRO A 568 12.81 -46.26 -9.38
C PRO A 568 13.99 -45.37 -9.78
N PHE A 569 14.49 -44.53 -8.86
CA PHE A 569 15.54 -43.54 -9.12
C PHE A 569 16.67 -43.67 -8.11
N TYR A 570 17.89 -43.31 -8.52
CA TYR A 570 18.99 -42.97 -7.61
C TYR A 570 19.03 -41.46 -7.42
N VAL A 571 19.03 -40.98 -6.17
CA VAL A 571 18.91 -39.55 -5.88
C VAL A 571 20.10 -39.05 -5.07
N GLU A 572 20.68 -37.91 -5.45
CA GLU A 572 21.65 -37.16 -4.62
C GLU A 572 21.26 -35.68 -4.53
N VAL A 573 21.58 -35.04 -3.41
CA VAL A 573 21.43 -33.58 -3.22
C VAL A 573 22.80 -32.92 -3.28
N TRP A 574 22.94 -31.90 -4.11
CA TRP A 574 24.20 -31.21 -4.36
C TRP A 574 24.04 -29.72 -4.04
N ILE A 575 24.80 -29.21 -3.06
CA ILE A 575 24.72 -27.81 -2.62
C ILE A 575 26.04 -27.05 -2.82
N GLU A 576 25.96 -25.82 -3.34
CA GLU A 576 27.13 -24.95 -3.56
C GLU A 576 27.69 -24.30 -2.29
N LYS A 577 26.85 -24.12 -1.26
CA LYS A 577 27.15 -23.30 -0.09
C LYS A 577 27.22 -24.16 1.17
N GLU A 578 28.44 -24.37 1.68
CA GLU A 578 28.69 -25.17 2.87
C GLU A 578 27.91 -24.71 4.10
N ALA A 579 27.77 -23.40 4.30
CA ALA A 579 27.04 -22.84 5.45
C ALA A 579 25.58 -23.32 5.53
N LEU A 580 24.94 -23.59 4.39
CA LEU A 580 23.57 -24.07 4.32
C LEU A 580 23.45 -25.60 4.41
N SER A 581 24.56 -26.33 4.38
CA SER A 581 24.54 -27.80 4.46
C SER A 581 23.91 -28.29 5.77
N ARG A 582 24.18 -27.62 6.90
CA ARG A 582 23.62 -27.96 8.21
C ARG A 582 22.11 -27.80 8.29
N VAL A 583 21.55 -26.85 7.53
CA VAL A 583 20.10 -26.60 7.46
C VAL A 583 19.38 -27.74 6.75
N ILE A 584 19.97 -28.25 5.66
CA ILE A 584 19.33 -29.28 4.82
C ILE A 584 19.70 -30.72 5.21
N LEU A 585 20.81 -30.91 5.93
CA LEU A 585 21.27 -32.23 6.36
C LEU A 585 20.21 -33.04 7.14
N PRO A 586 19.40 -32.44 8.05
CA PRO A 586 18.31 -33.15 8.71
C PRO A 586 17.31 -33.78 7.72
N ILE A 587 16.96 -33.06 6.65
CA ILE A 587 16.07 -33.57 5.59
C ILE A 587 16.75 -34.68 4.79
N CYS A 588 18.01 -34.50 4.40
CA CYS A 588 18.77 -35.54 3.70
C CYS A 588 18.91 -36.81 4.54
N LYS A 589 19.16 -36.69 5.86
CA LYS A 589 19.21 -37.81 6.81
C LYS A 589 17.86 -38.51 6.92
N LYS A 590 16.77 -37.75 7.06
CA LYS A 590 15.39 -38.27 7.14
C LYS A 590 15.06 -39.19 5.96
N TYR A 591 15.49 -38.84 4.75
CA TYR A 591 15.22 -39.62 3.54
C TYR A 591 16.43 -40.41 3.01
N ARG A 592 17.50 -40.56 3.81
CA ARG A 592 18.73 -41.28 3.43
C ARG A 592 19.30 -40.89 2.06
N VAL A 593 19.18 -39.61 1.69
CA VAL A 593 19.71 -39.07 0.43
C VAL A 593 21.12 -38.53 0.66
N ASN A 594 22.07 -38.88 -0.21
CA ASN A 594 23.44 -38.38 -0.13
C ASN A 594 23.48 -36.86 -0.33
N LEU A 595 24.10 -36.14 0.61
CA LEU A 595 24.35 -34.70 0.51
C LEU A 595 25.80 -34.44 0.10
N ILE A 596 25.99 -33.84 -1.07
CA ILE A 596 27.29 -33.45 -1.60
C ILE A 596 27.45 -31.93 -1.50
N VAL A 597 28.33 -31.51 -0.59
CA VAL A 597 28.67 -30.10 -0.41
C VAL A 597 29.84 -29.72 -1.33
N LYS A 598 29.73 -28.56 -1.97
CA LYS A 598 30.76 -28.00 -2.83
C LYS A 598 31.21 -26.63 -2.33
N LYS A 599 32.31 -26.14 -2.92
CA LYS A 599 32.75 -24.75 -2.86
C LYS A 599 33.03 -24.30 -4.29
N GLY A 600 32.02 -23.74 -4.97
CA GLY A 600 32.09 -23.38 -6.39
C GLY A 600 32.06 -24.60 -7.32
N TYR A 601 32.95 -24.64 -8.33
CA TYR A 601 33.01 -25.76 -9.28
C TYR A 601 33.35 -27.08 -8.58
N SER A 602 32.63 -28.16 -8.93
CA SER A 602 32.97 -29.50 -8.45
C SER A 602 34.39 -29.88 -8.85
N SER A 603 35.14 -30.43 -7.89
CA SER A 603 36.43 -31.06 -8.18
C SER A 603 36.23 -32.29 -9.07
N TYR A 604 37.24 -32.61 -9.88
CA TYR A 604 37.20 -33.82 -10.72
C TYR A 604 36.93 -35.07 -9.87
N THR A 605 37.57 -35.19 -8.71
CA THR A 605 37.41 -36.31 -7.79
C THR A 605 35.97 -36.48 -7.30
N GLN A 606 35.25 -35.39 -6.99
CA GLN A 606 33.85 -35.48 -6.57
C GLN A 606 32.95 -36.02 -7.69
N VAL A 607 33.13 -35.53 -8.91
CA VAL A 607 32.34 -35.96 -10.09
C VAL A 607 32.70 -37.40 -10.48
N TYR A 608 33.98 -37.76 -10.42
CA TYR A 608 34.46 -39.12 -10.64
C TYR A 608 33.84 -40.11 -9.63
N ARG A 609 33.88 -39.79 -8.33
CA ARG A 609 33.27 -40.62 -7.29
C ARG A 609 31.75 -40.73 -7.46
N ALA A 610 31.08 -39.68 -7.94
CA ALA A 610 29.66 -39.71 -8.22
C ALA A 610 29.33 -40.70 -9.35
N GLY A 611 30.04 -40.65 -10.49
CA GLY A 611 29.84 -41.60 -11.57
C GLY A 611 30.08 -43.06 -11.16
N LYS A 612 31.03 -43.30 -10.25
CA LYS A 612 31.23 -44.62 -9.65
C LYS A 612 30.08 -45.07 -8.75
N ARG A 613 29.53 -44.17 -7.93
CA ARG A 613 28.38 -44.46 -7.06
C ARG A 613 27.08 -44.68 -7.82
N PHE A 614 26.91 -44.05 -8.99
CA PHE A 614 25.66 -44.18 -9.75
C PHE A 614 25.47 -45.63 -10.23
N PRO A 615 24.36 -46.28 -9.87
CA PRO A 615 24.11 -47.67 -10.23
C PRO A 615 23.87 -47.84 -11.73
N ASP A 616 24.33 -48.97 -12.28
CA ASP A 616 24.10 -49.32 -13.69
C ASP A 616 22.63 -49.64 -13.93
N GLY A 617 22.11 -49.25 -15.10
CA GLY A 617 20.71 -49.51 -15.48
C GLY A 617 19.65 -48.73 -14.71
N LYS A 618 20.02 -47.86 -13.76
CA LYS A 618 19.09 -47.11 -12.93
C LYS A 618 19.22 -45.60 -13.16
N PRO A 619 18.12 -44.89 -13.48
CA PRO A 619 18.17 -43.44 -13.70
C PRO A 619 18.65 -42.66 -12.47
N ALA A 620 19.54 -41.70 -12.67
CA ALA A 620 20.12 -40.88 -11.61
C ALA A 620 19.59 -39.44 -11.66
N ILE A 621 19.17 -38.91 -10.51
CA ILE A 621 18.65 -37.55 -10.35
C ILE A 621 19.49 -36.81 -9.31
N VAL A 622 20.08 -35.71 -9.74
CA VAL A 622 20.84 -34.80 -8.87
C VAL A 622 19.98 -33.56 -8.60
N LEU A 623 19.51 -33.42 -7.36
CA LEU A 623 18.81 -32.25 -6.87
C LEU A 623 19.82 -31.16 -6.50
N TYR A 624 19.79 -30.04 -7.21
CA TYR A 624 20.81 -29.00 -7.14
C TYR A 624 20.33 -27.76 -6.37
N LEU A 625 21.16 -27.31 -5.43
CA LEU A 625 20.94 -26.13 -4.59
C LEU A 625 22.09 -25.13 -4.77
N GLY A 626 21.82 -23.99 -5.40
CA GLY A 626 22.86 -23.02 -5.74
C GLY A 626 22.35 -21.59 -5.90
N ASP A 627 23.30 -20.66 -5.92
CA ASP A 627 23.01 -19.24 -6.10
C ASP A 627 22.44 -18.95 -7.50
N HIS A 628 21.65 -17.89 -7.61
CA HIS A 628 21.12 -17.40 -8.88
C HIS A 628 21.97 -16.22 -9.37
N ASP A 629 23.13 -16.56 -9.92
CA ASP A 629 24.08 -15.63 -10.51
C ASP A 629 24.73 -16.26 -11.77
N PRO A 630 25.55 -15.51 -12.55
CA PRO A 630 26.19 -16.08 -13.75
C PRO A 630 27.01 -17.34 -13.47
N SER A 631 27.68 -17.41 -12.31
CA SER A 631 28.48 -18.57 -11.90
C SER A 631 27.61 -19.76 -11.52
N GLY A 632 26.60 -19.59 -10.67
CA GLY A 632 25.75 -20.66 -10.16
C GLY A 632 24.97 -21.36 -11.28
N LEU A 633 24.44 -20.61 -12.25
CA LEU A 633 23.81 -21.19 -13.44
C LEU A 633 24.80 -21.97 -14.32
N HIS A 634 26.04 -21.47 -14.41
CA HIS A 634 27.08 -22.14 -15.19
C HIS A 634 27.62 -23.39 -14.49
N ILE A 635 27.73 -23.39 -13.16
CA ILE A 635 28.19 -24.55 -12.37
C ILE A 635 27.22 -25.72 -12.53
N GLU A 636 25.91 -25.46 -12.53
CA GLU A 636 24.87 -26.47 -12.81
C GLU A 636 25.04 -27.09 -14.21
N ALA A 637 25.11 -26.26 -15.26
CA ALA A 637 25.27 -26.76 -16.63
C ALA A 637 26.56 -27.58 -16.80
N LYS A 638 27.66 -27.11 -16.20
CA LYS A 638 28.95 -27.79 -16.25
C LYS A 638 28.97 -29.08 -15.43
N LEU A 639 28.19 -29.15 -14.36
CA LEU A 639 28.03 -30.37 -13.56
C LEU A 639 27.40 -31.48 -14.41
N TYR A 640 26.30 -31.19 -15.10
CA TYR A 640 25.64 -32.16 -15.98
C TYR A 640 26.59 -32.68 -17.07
N GLN A 641 27.30 -31.76 -17.74
CA GLN A 641 28.28 -32.13 -18.76
C GLN A 641 29.38 -33.05 -18.22
N ARG A 642 29.95 -32.73 -17.05
CA ARG A 642 31.04 -33.52 -16.45
C ARG A 642 30.57 -34.89 -15.96
N LEU A 643 29.40 -34.98 -15.35
CA LEU A 643 28.83 -36.26 -14.93
C LEU A 643 28.58 -37.16 -16.16
N THR A 644 28.00 -36.60 -17.22
CA THR A 644 27.77 -37.32 -18.49
C THR A 644 29.09 -37.85 -19.07
N GLN A 645 30.15 -37.04 -19.08
CA GLN A 645 31.47 -37.47 -19.54
C GLN A 645 32.07 -38.61 -18.71
N ILE A 646 31.93 -38.58 -17.38
CA ILE A 646 32.40 -39.66 -16.51
C ILE A 646 31.59 -40.94 -16.75
N LEU A 647 30.26 -40.85 -16.87
CA LEU A 647 29.41 -42.01 -17.13
C LEU A 647 29.77 -42.68 -18.46
N LEU A 648 30.00 -41.89 -19.52
CA LEU A 648 30.48 -42.41 -20.81
C LEU A 648 31.84 -43.11 -20.69
N LYS A 649 32.78 -42.56 -19.91
CA LYS A 649 34.11 -43.15 -19.68
C LYS A 649 34.05 -44.46 -18.88
N GLU A 650 33.13 -44.56 -17.93
CA GLU A 650 32.92 -45.78 -17.13
C GLU A 650 32.02 -46.80 -17.87
N GLY A 651 31.58 -46.51 -19.11
CA GLY A 651 30.74 -47.42 -19.90
C GLY A 651 29.28 -47.48 -19.44
N LYS A 652 28.83 -46.53 -18.62
CA LYS A 652 27.48 -46.50 -18.04
C LYS A 652 26.53 -45.69 -18.92
N ILE A 653 25.50 -46.35 -19.46
CA ILE A 653 24.43 -45.68 -20.21
C ILE A 653 23.18 -45.64 -19.34
N ILE A 654 23.05 -44.57 -18.56
CA ILE A 654 21.89 -44.32 -17.69
C ILE A 654 21.27 -42.94 -17.99
N PRO A 655 19.95 -42.77 -17.86
CA PRO A 655 19.35 -41.44 -17.87
C PRO A 655 19.83 -40.63 -16.65
N LEU A 656 20.39 -39.44 -16.90
CA LEU A 656 20.86 -38.51 -15.87
C LEU A 656 20.05 -37.21 -15.93
N ALA A 657 19.60 -36.72 -14.78
CA ALA A 657 19.02 -35.38 -14.65
C ALA A 657 19.74 -34.58 -13.56
N VAL A 658 20.06 -33.32 -13.84
CA VAL A 658 20.44 -32.33 -12.83
C VAL A 658 19.31 -31.32 -12.73
N LYS A 659 18.60 -31.30 -11.61
CA LYS A 659 17.41 -30.47 -11.40
C LYS A 659 17.68 -29.43 -10.33
N ARG A 660 17.68 -28.14 -10.69
CA ARG A 660 17.71 -27.05 -9.72
C ARG A 660 16.43 -27.01 -8.89
N VAL A 661 16.57 -27.28 -7.59
CA VAL A 661 15.50 -27.18 -6.59
C VAL A 661 15.40 -25.74 -6.08
N ALA A 662 16.54 -25.11 -5.81
CA ALA A 662 16.66 -23.71 -5.48
C ALA A 662 18.06 -23.20 -5.87
N LEU A 663 18.28 -21.94 -6.20
CA LEU A 663 17.31 -20.86 -6.27
C LEU A 663 16.91 -20.58 -7.74
N THR A 664 15.62 -20.76 -8.07
CA THR A 664 15.08 -20.47 -9.40
C THR A 664 14.57 -19.04 -9.51
N TYR A 665 14.50 -18.50 -10.73
CA TYR A 665 13.98 -17.14 -10.96
C TYR A 665 12.51 -16.99 -10.56
N TYR A 666 11.69 -18.04 -10.75
CA TYR A 666 10.30 -18.04 -10.31
C TYR A 666 10.18 -17.94 -8.78
N GLN A 667 10.99 -18.69 -8.04
CA GLN A 667 11.02 -18.61 -6.57
C GLN A 667 11.47 -17.22 -6.10
N ILE A 668 12.45 -16.62 -6.78
CA ILE A 668 12.92 -15.25 -6.48
C ILE A 668 11.77 -14.24 -6.56
N LEU A 669 10.97 -14.30 -7.62
CA LEU A 669 9.83 -13.40 -7.80
C LEU A 669 8.70 -13.71 -6.80
N SER A 670 8.39 -14.99 -6.59
CA SER A 670 7.30 -15.43 -5.72
C SER A 670 7.55 -15.09 -4.26
N TYR A 671 8.79 -15.22 -3.78
CA TYR A 671 9.16 -14.94 -2.39
C TYR A 671 9.71 -13.53 -2.18
N GLY A 672 9.75 -12.68 -3.22
CA GLY A 672 10.23 -11.30 -3.11
C GLY A 672 11.66 -11.17 -2.61
N LEU A 673 12.56 -12.09 -3.01
CA LEU A 673 13.89 -12.17 -2.41
C LEU A 673 14.76 -10.94 -2.71
N PRO A 674 15.51 -10.42 -1.72
CA PRO A 674 16.33 -9.23 -1.90
C PRO A 674 17.47 -9.48 -2.91
N PRO A 675 17.60 -8.66 -3.97
CA PRO A 675 18.65 -8.81 -4.97
C PRO A 675 19.95 -8.17 -4.50
N SER A 676 21.07 -8.83 -4.79
CA SER A 676 22.41 -8.27 -4.75
C SER A 676 22.81 -7.71 -6.13
N PRO A 677 23.66 -6.66 -6.18
CA PRO A 677 24.11 -6.10 -7.45
C PRO A 677 25.03 -7.06 -8.19
N LEU A 678 24.80 -7.21 -9.50
CA LEU A 678 25.67 -8.00 -10.38
C LEU A 678 27.08 -7.40 -10.39
N LYS A 679 28.10 -8.23 -10.16
CA LYS A 679 29.51 -7.81 -10.24
C LYS A 679 29.82 -7.31 -11.66
N LYS A 680 30.50 -6.15 -11.76
CA LYS A 680 30.81 -5.47 -13.04
C LYS A 680 31.62 -6.29 -14.06
N VAL A 681 32.28 -7.36 -13.62
CA VAL A 681 33.18 -8.19 -14.44
C VAL A 681 33.02 -9.66 -14.06
N GLY A 682 32.84 -10.56 -15.05
CA GLY A 682 32.76 -12.02 -14.84
C GLY A 682 32.39 -12.79 -16.12
N GLN A 683 32.79 -14.06 -16.22
CA GLN A 683 32.35 -14.94 -17.32
C GLN A 683 30.83 -15.08 -17.34
N GLY A 684 30.21 -15.00 -18.52
CA GLY A 684 28.75 -15.14 -18.68
C GLY A 684 27.93 -13.90 -18.29
N HIS A 685 28.58 -12.82 -17.86
CA HIS A 685 27.94 -11.58 -17.40
C HIS A 685 26.97 -10.97 -18.44
N GLU A 686 27.38 -10.87 -19.71
CA GLU A 686 26.54 -10.23 -20.74
C GLU A 686 25.29 -11.04 -21.09
N LYS A 687 25.42 -12.37 -21.21
CA LYS A 687 24.29 -13.27 -21.45
C LYS A 687 23.31 -13.28 -20.29
N TYR A 688 23.84 -13.30 -19.06
CA TYR A 688 23.03 -13.26 -17.85
C TYR A 688 22.29 -11.91 -17.72
N ARG A 689 22.98 -10.79 -17.95
CA ARG A 689 22.40 -9.45 -17.92
C ARG A 689 21.24 -9.28 -18.90
N LYS A 690 21.36 -9.82 -20.12
CA LYS A 690 20.29 -9.79 -21.12
C LYS A 690 19.03 -10.55 -20.67
N LYS A 691 19.19 -11.63 -19.89
CA LYS A 691 18.08 -12.52 -19.50
C LYS A 691 17.45 -12.16 -18.15
N PHE A 692 18.25 -11.70 -17.17
CA PHE A 692 17.82 -11.50 -15.78
C PHE A 692 18.14 -10.10 -15.22
N GLY A 693 18.76 -9.22 -16.02
CA GLY A 693 19.12 -7.86 -15.62
C GLY A 693 20.42 -7.79 -14.79
N GLU A 694 20.60 -6.67 -14.07
CA GLU A 694 21.80 -6.40 -13.27
C GLU A 694 21.73 -6.91 -11.82
N LYS A 695 20.91 -7.93 -11.56
CA LYS A 695 20.63 -8.44 -10.21
C LYS A 695 21.01 -9.91 -10.10
N THR A 696 21.52 -10.28 -8.93
CA THR A 696 21.88 -11.66 -8.55
C THR A 696 21.28 -11.99 -7.20
N TRP A 697 21.02 -13.26 -6.93
CA TRP A 697 20.45 -13.68 -5.66
C TRP A 697 21.25 -14.82 -5.06
N GLU A 698 21.58 -14.68 -3.78
CA GLU A 698 22.23 -15.74 -3.02
C GLU A 698 21.17 -16.65 -2.41
N LEU A 699 21.49 -17.94 -2.28
CA LEU A 699 20.63 -18.93 -1.65
C LEU A 699 20.34 -18.59 -0.17
N ASP A 700 21.27 -17.89 0.51
CA ASP A 700 21.11 -17.39 1.89
C ASP A 700 19.97 -16.38 2.05
N ALA A 701 19.50 -15.78 0.96
CA ALA A 701 18.38 -14.83 0.99
C ALA A 701 17.02 -15.55 1.14
N LEU A 702 16.94 -16.83 0.78
CA LEU A 702 15.74 -17.64 0.93
C LEU A 702 15.58 -18.07 2.39
N ASP A 703 14.34 -18.06 2.88
CA ASP A 703 14.05 -18.53 4.24
C ASP A 703 14.47 -20.01 4.39
N PRO A 704 15.26 -20.36 5.43
CA PRO A 704 15.70 -21.74 5.65
C PRO A 704 14.57 -22.76 5.77
N LYS A 705 13.41 -22.39 6.34
CA LYS A 705 12.24 -23.28 6.40
C LYS A 705 11.67 -23.55 5.01
N ILE A 706 11.62 -22.52 4.16
CA ILE A 706 11.18 -22.66 2.76
C ILE A 706 12.17 -23.53 2.00
N LEU A 707 13.47 -23.34 2.20
CA LEU A 707 14.52 -24.15 1.59
C LEU A 707 14.37 -25.64 1.95
N THR A 708 14.13 -25.95 3.23
CA THR A 708 13.91 -27.34 3.68
C THR A 708 12.62 -27.92 3.10
N CYS A 709 11.52 -27.16 3.07
CA CYS A 709 10.27 -27.59 2.46
C CYS A 709 10.42 -27.90 0.96
N LEU A 710 11.03 -26.99 0.18
CA LEU A 710 11.26 -27.20 -1.26
C LEU A 710 12.09 -28.45 -1.53
N LEU A 711 13.14 -28.68 -0.73
CA LEU A 711 13.96 -29.87 -0.87
C LEU A 711 13.19 -31.14 -0.52
N GLU A 712 12.46 -31.13 0.60
CA GLU A 712 11.66 -32.26 1.05
C GLU A 712 10.58 -32.64 0.03
N GLU A 713 9.85 -31.66 -0.51
CA GLU A 713 8.85 -31.89 -1.55
C GLU A 713 9.43 -32.56 -2.79
N GLU A 714 10.61 -32.12 -3.24
CA GLU A 714 11.28 -32.69 -4.40
C GLU A 714 11.80 -34.11 -4.17
N ILE A 715 12.35 -34.39 -2.98
CA ILE A 715 12.74 -35.76 -2.61
C ILE A 715 11.52 -36.68 -2.57
N ARG A 716 10.42 -36.24 -1.94
CA ARG A 716 9.20 -37.05 -1.77
C ARG A 716 8.55 -37.44 -3.11
N LYS A 717 8.66 -36.60 -4.15
CA LYS A 717 8.18 -36.91 -5.51
C LYS A 717 8.94 -38.06 -6.18
N LEU A 718 10.16 -38.35 -5.72
CA LEU A 718 11.04 -39.38 -6.29
C LEU A 718 10.97 -40.71 -5.53
N ILE A 719 10.18 -40.77 -4.45
CA ILE A 719 9.99 -41.95 -3.62
C ILE A 719 8.74 -42.69 -4.08
N ASN A 720 8.88 -43.97 -4.40
CA ASN A 720 7.78 -44.92 -4.40
C ASN A 720 7.50 -45.34 -2.95
N TRP A 721 6.39 -44.83 -2.41
CA TRP A 721 6.02 -45.00 -1.00
C TRP A 721 5.69 -46.45 -0.64
N THR A 722 5.12 -47.22 -1.56
CA THR A 722 4.85 -48.65 -1.31
C THR A 722 6.15 -49.42 -1.08
N LEU A 723 7.17 -49.18 -1.92
CA LEU A 723 8.48 -49.81 -1.75
C LEU A 723 9.22 -49.29 -0.51
N TRP A 724 9.02 -48.01 -0.19
CA TRP A 724 9.60 -47.38 1.00
C TRP A 724 9.06 -47.99 2.29
N GLU A 725 7.74 -48.17 2.38
CA GLU A 725 7.05 -48.76 3.54
C GLU A 725 7.45 -50.23 3.74
N GLN A 726 7.57 -51.00 2.64
CA GLN A 726 8.08 -52.38 2.69
C GLN A 726 9.48 -52.44 3.27
N MET A 727 10.40 -51.58 2.81
CA MET A 727 11.76 -51.52 3.34
C MET A 727 11.77 -51.09 4.81
N GLU A 728 10.93 -50.13 5.19
CA GLU A 728 10.80 -49.70 6.59
C GLU A 728 10.37 -50.85 7.50
N GLN A 729 9.45 -51.71 7.04
CA GLN A 729 9.04 -52.90 7.79
C GLN A 729 10.17 -53.94 7.90
N THR A 730 10.94 -54.14 6.83
CA THR A 730 12.13 -55.01 6.85
C THR A 730 13.16 -54.55 7.88
N VAL A 731 13.47 -53.24 7.89
CA VAL A 731 14.39 -52.64 8.87
C VAL A 731 13.85 -52.80 10.30
N LYS A 732 12.55 -52.54 10.52
CA LYS A 732 11.92 -52.73 11.85
C LYS A 732 11.99 -54.18 12.33
N ASN A 733 11.80 -55.15 11.44
CA ASN A 733 11.91 -56.57 11.79
C ASN A 733 13.36 -56.95 12.14
N GLN A 734 14.36 -56.44 11.40
CA GLN A 734 15.77 -56.68 11.72
C GLN A 734 16.26 -55.97 12.98
N LYS A 735 15.67 -54.83 13.37
CA LYS A 735 15.97 -54.19 14.67
C LYS A 735 15.35 -54.93 15.86
N ARG A 736 14.31 -55.74 15.64
CA ARG A 736 13.59 -56.49 16.68
C ARG A 736 14.21 -57.87 16.93
N ASN A 737 14.73 -58.49 15.88
CA ASN A 737 15.50 -59.73 15.94
C ASN A 737 16.94 -59.44 16.38
#